data_AF-B1I1F3-F1
#
_entry.id   AF-B1I1F3-F1
#
_cell.length_a   1.000
_cell.length_b   1.000
_cell.length_c   1.000
_cell.angle_alpha   90.00
_cell.angle_beta   90.00
_cell.angle_gamma   90.00
#
_symmetry.space_group_name_H-M   'P 1'
#
loop_
_entity.id
_entity.type
_entity.pdbx_description
1 polymer ?
#
loop_
_entity_poly.entity_id
_entity_poly.type
_entity_poly.pdbx_seq_one_letter_code
_entity_poly.pdbx_strand_id
1 'polypeptide(L)'
;MEMEAVEFTINGLPVRVPGKGATILEAALRNGIYIPHLCHHPDLKPAGLCRVCMVEADGKMVAACRTPVADGMKVATGSPNLDQYRRYIVGVILAEHESDCLTCGKNLNCKLQEVARYANLEPTKFKELRPVKPGKPLDDTHPWIVRNHNKCILCGICVRTCREIAQVNAIDFAFRGRATTISTFGNKPLHESNCVSCGECVARCPVGALLPKVSAEPAREAALIPPQVVRECERRPETPPSLFMLKEKGAVAEKITLTIDGLEASVEKGATVLEAAQKAGIYIPFLCFHPELTGSGGCRVCAVEIDGKVVPSCTTRAREGMVVRTSSPQAREAQAAAVKRILAGHNGDCLNCAKNGRCKLQEVVGYTGVYQEMAGTPAPFAEVDESNPYFVLDRSRCVACGICLRTCRQVNGADALEFKRVDNHRVVVPRQGGSLAESACESCGECVARCPVGALLPKELQQPGREVETVCTECGIGCGVYFGARGGRLVSARQNLSHKTSKGRLCGKGRFGWGVLNHPDRLKTPLIKKDGQFVEAGWEEALGLAAGGFSRYKGGGAVVLYSPRVTNEEIYLALKFARAVLGTSNIADAESFASRAGLLDGLGTTVGSNAMTIPVRQIERAAGHFVISSSPTESHPIIGFEIRKSVNKGAKLIIADSREIPLSRLPHIRLALRPSTELALLLGMARAILDEKLHDEGFIRERTTNFDAFQKSLADFTVEKAAEITGVPGAQIREAARVYATSKPALLFWSEEIAQHPTGQDSVRVLAQLALMTGNYGKPGAGFVPLIGRSNFQGALDLDVTHPWSLVSKEKVADAWGCAVPEPAGSAENKAKAWYIIGADPVTKAADADSVRKALSEAPFVVVQDTFLTETAKLAQVVLPTAGFAEKEGTFTAVDRLVQRVRQVAEPPGAAKPDWWIICEIAHRMEAEGFAYNHPSQIMEEISSNYPAYAGISYDRLDPEGLRWPCPDKEHPGTDVLHESEFFGLGKAQFRPLQYKP
;
A
#
# COMPACT_ATOMS: atom_id res chain seq x y z
N MET A 1 -43.87 7.41 -11.81
CA MET A 1 -43.67 7.95 -10.45
C MET A 1 -42.20 7.82 -10.13
N GLU A 2 -41.44 8.92 -10.21
CA GLU A 2 -40.09 8.97 -9.64
C GLU A 2 -40.21 8.76 -8.12
N MET A 3 -39.65 7.68 -7.62
CA MET A 3 -39.65 7.40 -6.18
C MET A 3 -38.69 8.37 -5.51
N GLU A 4 -39.18 9.23 -4.60
CA GLU A 4 -38.35 10.09 -3.74
C GLU A 4 -37.21 9.26 -3.14
N ALA A 5 -35.98 9.70 -3.39
CA ALA A 5 -34.79 9.10 -2.81
C ALA A 5 -34.61 9.63 -1.38
N VAL A 6 -34.23 8.76 -0.46
CA VAL A 6 -33.86 9.13 0.91
C VAL A 6 -32.36 9.38 0.95
N GLU A 7 -31.93 10.52 1.49
CA GLU A 7 -30.52 10.88 1.65
C GLU A 7 -30.14 10.88 3.13
N PHE A 8 -29.08 10.16 3.48
CA PHE A 8 -28.62 10.02 4.86
C PHE A 8 -27.12 9.70 4.89
N THR A 9 -26.52 9.55 6.08
CA THR A 9 -25.08 9.30 6.18
C THR A 9 -24.75 8.01 6.92
N ILE A 10 -23.73 7.29 6.44
CA ILE A 10 -23.15 6.13 7.13
C ILE A 10 -21.66 6.37 7.36
N ASN A 11 -21.26 6.49 8.62
CA ASN A 11 -19.90 6.88 9.03
C ASN A 11 -19.42 8.19 8.37
N GLY A 12 -20.32 9.17 8.21
CA GLY A 12 -20.03 10.44 7.55
C GLY A 12 -20.16 10.42 6.03
N LEU A 13 -20.15 9.24 5.40
CA LEU A 13 -20.29 9.11 3.95
C LEU A 13 -21.75 9.31 3.54
N PRO A 14 -22.05 10.15 2.53
CA PRO A 14 -23.40 10.32 2.01
C PRO A 14 -23.87 9.05 1.30
N VAL A 15 -25.10 8.63 1.60
CA VAL A 15 -25.74 7.44 1.04
C VAL A 15 -27.12 7.82 0.53
N ARG A 16 -27.44 7.39 -0.70
CA ARG A 16 -28.72 7.62 -1.36
C ARG A 16 -29.37 6.30 -1.72
N VAL A 17 -30.66 6.12 -1.40
CA VAL A 17 -31.40 4.90 -1.73
C VAL A 17 -32.75 5.24 -2.38
N PRO A 18 -33.12 4.59 -3.49
CA PRO A 18 -34.43 4.81 -4.12
C PRO A 18 -35.55 4.18 -3.29
N GLY A 19 -36.56 4.98 -2.93
CA GLY A 19 -37.82 4.52 -2.32
C GLY A 19 -37.91 4.60 -0.79
N LYS A 20 -39.15 4.72 -0.30
CA LYS A 20 -39.49 4.65 1.14
C LYS A 20 -39.56 3.18 1.58
N GLY A 21 -38.82 2.81 2.63
CA GLY A 21 -38.95 1.52 3.32
C GLY A 21 -37.72 0.60 3.35
N ALA A 22 -36.61 0.95 2.68
CA ALA A 22 -35.36 0.19 2.80
C ALA A 22 -34.82 0.23 4.23
N THR A 23 -34.32 -0.90 4.73
CA THR A 23 -33.68 -0.98 6.04
C THR A 23 -32.25 -0.44 5.98
N ILE A 24 -31.70 -0.02 7.13
CA ILE A 24 -30.29 0.41 7.22
C ILE A 24 -29.34 -0.66 6.67
N LEU A 25 -29.62 -1.94 6.93
CA LEU A 25 -28.80 -3.06 6.43
C LEU A 25 -28.83 -3.12 4.89
N GLU A 26 -30.01 -3.08 4.28
CA GLU A 26 -30.14 -3.12 2.81
C GLU A 26 -29.50 -1.91 2.16
N ALA A 27 -29.67 -0.72 2.75
CA ALA A 27 -29.06 0.51 2.28
C ALA A 27 -27.52 0.46 2.34
N ALA A 28 -26.96 -0.06 3.44
CA ALA A 28 -25.52 -0.21 3.62
C ALA A 28 -24.93 -1.19 2.59
N LEU A 29 -25.55 -2.37 2.43
CA LEU A 29 -25.05 -3.40 1.51
C LEU A 29 -25.09 -2.92 0.04
N ARG A 30 -26.17 -2.24 -0.37
CA ARG A 30 -26.27 -1.63 -1.72
C ARG A 30 -25.14 -0.63 -2.03
N ASN A 31 -24.56 -0.02 -1.00
CA ASN A 31 -23.50 0.97 -1.13
C ASN A 31 -22.10 0.40 -0.78
N GLY A 32 -21.96 -0.94 -0.69
CA GLY A 32 -20.68 -1.59 -0.41
C GLY A 32 -20.17 -1.37 1.02
N ILE A 33 -21.08 -1.11 1.97
CA ILE A 33 -20.76 -0.96 3.38
C ILE A 33 -21.20 -2.23 4.12
N TYR A 34 -20.23 -3.03 4.52
CA TYR A 34 -20.50 -4.28 5.22
C TYR A 34 -20.95 -4.03 6.67
N ILE A 35 -22.15 -4.53 7.01
CA ILE A 35 -22.64 -4.65 8.39
C ILE A 35 -22.75 -6.15 8.72
N PRO A 36 -22.12 -6.66 9.79
CA PRO A 36 -22.09 -8.09 10.08
C PRO A 36 -23.48 -8.63 10.45
N HIS A 37 -23.88 -9.76 9.85
CA HIS A 37 -25.20 -10.36 10.03
C HIS A 37 -25.16 -11.88 9.84
N LEU A 38 -26.02 -12.62 10.58
CA LEU A 38 -26.11 -14.09 10.53
C LEU A 38 -27.51 -14.64 10.22
N CYS A 39 -28.57 -13.88 10.51
CA CYS A 39 -29.97 -14.33 10.35
C CYS A 39 -30.72 -13.60 9.22
N HIS A 40 -30.02 -12.84 8.39
CA HIS A 40 -30.59 -12.13 7.24
C HIS A 40 -30.35 -12.94 5.97
N HIS A 41 -31.34 -12.97 5.09
CA HIS A 41 -31.29 -13.54 3.75
C HIS A 41 -32.24 -12.71 2.86
N PRO A 42 -31.87 -12.38 1.61
CA PRO A 42 -32.68 -11.50 0.74
C PRO A 42 -34.10 -12.02 0.49
N ASP A 43 -34.26 -13.34 0.31
CA ASP A 43 -35.59 -13.97 0.09
C ASP A 43 -36.50 -14.03 1.34
N LEU A 44 -36.01 -13.60 2.50
CA LEU A 44 -36.70 -13.80 3.78
C LEU A 44 -37.00 -12.45 4.43
N LYS A 45 -38.15 -12.35 5.11
CA LYS A 45 -38.50 -11.15 5.89
C LYS A 45 -37.42 -10.81 6.95
N PRO A 46 -37.25 -9.57 7.38
CA PRO A 46 -36.30 -9.27 8.45
C PRO A 46 -36.72 -9.86 9.81
N ALA A 47 -35.84 -10.65 10.44
CA ALA A 47 -36.14 -11.30 11.72
C ALA A 47 -35.50 -10.60 12.94
N GLY A 48 -34.28 -10.07 12.80
CA GLY A 48 -33.56 -9.43 13.91
C GLY A 48 -33.13 -10.37 15.05
N LEU A 49 -33.00 -11.68 14.79
CA LEU A 49 -32.68 -12.68 15.81
C LEU A 49 -31.21 -12.65 16.29
N CYS A 50 -30.25 -12.58 15.36
CA CYS A 50 -28.83 -12.74 15.72
C CYS A 50 -28.22 -11.55 16.45
N ARG A 51 -28.83 -10.36 16.34
CA ARG A 51 -28.34 -9.08 16.91
C ARG A 51 -26.90 -8.70 16.58
N VAL A 52 -26.22 -9.36 15.64
CA VAL A 52 -24.88 -8.97 15.19
C VAL A 52 -24.92 -7.67 14.35
N CYS A 53 -26.03 -7.42 13.66
CA CYS A 53 -26.23 -6.27 12.77
C CYS A 53 -26.59 -4.98 13.52
N MET A 54 -26.26 -4.86 14.80
CA MET A 54 -26.49 -3.61 15.53
C MET A 54 -25.64 -2.50 14.92
N VAL A 55 -26.18 -1.29 14.95
CA VAL A 55 -25.55 -0.02 14.55
C VAL A 55 -26.02 1.07 15.50
N GLU A 56 -25.30 2.18 15.54
CA GLU A 56 -25.76 3.38 16.25
C GLU A 56 -26.42 4.31 15.23
N ALA A 57 -27.72 4.54 15.34
CA ALA A 57 -28.47 5.49 14.52
C ALA A 57 -28.95 6.63 15.40
N ASP A 58 -28.56 7.87 15.06
CA ASP A 58 -28.88 9.09 15.82
C ASP A 58 -28.60 8.94 17.34
N GLY A 59 -27.45 8.33 17.67
CA GLY A 59 -26.99 8.09 19.04
C GLY A 59 -27.64 6.90 19.76
N LYS A 60 -28.52 6.13 19.10
CA LYS A 60 -29.19 4.96 19.70
C LYS A 60 -28.75 3.67 19.04
N MET A 61 -28.48 2.63 19.83
CA MET A 61 -28.22 1.29 19.30
C MET A 61 -29.50 0.64 18.78
N VAL A 62 -29.53 0.37 17.47
CA VAL A 62 -30.68 -0.23 16.77
C VAL A 62 -30.25 -1.40 15.89
N ALA A 63 -31.19 -2.28 15.55
CA ALA A 63 -30.93 -3.39 14.64
C ALA A 63 -31.05 -2.91 13.19
N ALA A 64 -29.93 -2.90 12.45
CA ALA A 64 -29.90 -2.38 11.08
C ALA A 64 -30.89 -3.08 10.13
N CYS A 65 -31.12 -4.38 10.33
CA CYS A 65 -32.03 -5.16 9.47
C CYS A 65 -33.52 -4.86 9.69
N ARG A 66 -33.92 -4.16 10.76
CA ARG A 66 -35.34 -3.87 11.05
C ARG A 66 -35.67 -2.39 11.07
N THR A 67 -34.65 -1.54 11.01
CA THR A 67 -34.81 -0.09 11.13
C THR A 67 -34.85 0.50 9.73
N PRO A 68 -35.95 1.13 9.30
CA PRO A 68 -36.02 1.81 8.02
C PRO A 68 -35.12 3.06 8.02
N VAL A 69 -34.52 3.39 6.88
CA VAL A 69 -33.77 4.64 6.72
C VAL A 69 -34.71 5.85 6.67
N ALA A 70 -34.25 6.97 7.22
CA ALA A 70 -34.96 8.25 7.18
C ALA A 70 -34.02 9.35 6.67
N ASP A 71 -34.61 10.41 6.13
CA ASP A 71 -33.85 11.53 5.57
C ASP A 71 -33.05 12.25 6.67
N GLY A 72 -31.79 12.57 6.38
CA GLY A 72 -30.85 13.17 7.34
C GLY A 72 -30.35 12.24 8.46
N MET A 73 -30.74 10.97 8.48
CA MET A 73 -30.32 10.00 9.52
C MET A 73 -28.79 9.84 9.55
N LYS A 74 -28.22 9.75 10.75
CA LYS A 74 -26.77 9.51 10.93
C LYS A 74 -26.54 8.12 11.52
N VAL A 75 -25.90 7.25 10.74
CA VAL A 75 -25.62 5.87 11.14
C VAL A 75 -24.11 5.66 11.32
N ALA A 76 -23.69 5.17 12.49
CA ALA A 76 -22.34 4.67 12.72
C ALA A 76 -22.35 3.13 12.73
N THR A 77 -21.50 2.53 11.89
CA THR A 77 -21.38 1.06 11.80
C THR A 77 -20.25 0.49 12.64
N GLY A 78 -19.43 1.35 13.26
CA GLY A 78 -18.36 0.96 14.17
C GLY A 78 -18.14 2.01 15.27
N SER A 79 -18.04 1.54 16.51
CA SER A 79 -17.65 2.31 17.70
C SER A 79 -17.01 1.32 18.69
N PRO A 80 -16.22 1.77 19.68
CA PRO A 80 -15.66 0.87 20.69
C PRO A 80 -16.73 0.03 21.40
N ASN A 81 -17.88 0.65 21.73
CA ASN A 81 -19.02 -0.01 22.36
C ASN A 81 -19.67 -1.05 21.43
N LEU A 82 -19.89 -0.68 20.16
CA LEU A 82 -20.52 -1.57 19.18
C LEU A 82 -19.63 -2.77 18.85
N ASP A 83 -18.32 -2.56 18.77
CA ASP A 83 -17.35 -3.62 18.52
C ASP A 83 -17.24 -4.56 19.71
N GLN A 84 -17.24 -4.03 20.94
CA GLN A 84 -17.32 -4.84 22.16
C GLN A 84 -18.60 -5.69 22.20
N TYR A 85 -19.75 -5.09 21.89
CA TYR A 85 -21.04 -5.79 21.84
C TYR A 85 -21.04 -6.93 20.82
N ARG A 86 -20.52 -6.70 19.61
CA ARG A 86 -20.38 -7.73 18.58
C ARG A 86 -19.42 -8.84 19.00
N ARG A 87 -18.27 -8.50 19.58
CA ARG A 87 -17.32 -9.50 20.11
C ARG A 87 -17.98 -10.38 21.17
N TYR A 88 -18.77 -9.79 22.07
CA TYR A 88 -19.52 -10.55 23.07
C TYR A 88 -20.50 -11.53 22.45
N ILE A 89 -21.39 -11.06 21.55
CA ILE A 89 -22.39 -11.93 20.89
C ILE A 89 -21.72 -13.05 20.10
N VAL A 90 -20.73 -12.71 19.28
CA VAL A 90 -20.06 -13.71 18.45
C VAL A 90 -19.28 -14.69 19.34
N GLY A 91 -18.64 -14.21 20.41
CA GLY A 91 -17.99 -15.05 21.40
C GLY A 91 -18.93 -16.08 22.05
N VAL A 92 -20.16 -15.67 22.40
CA VAL A 92 -21.20 -16.59 22.91
C VAL A 92 -21.60 -17.62 21.86
N ILE A 93 -21.74 -17.22 20.59
CA ILE A 93 -22.02 -18.16 19.49
C ILE A 93 -20.87 -19.17 19.32
N LEU A 94 -19.62 -18.71 19.39
CA LEU A 94 -18.44 -19.57 19.27
C LEU A 94 -18.18 -20.48 20.47
N ALA A 95 -18.75 -20.17 21.63
CA ALA A 95 -18.72 -21.05 22.79
C ALA A 95 -19.60 -22.29 22.59
N GLU A 96 -20.66 -22.18 21.77
CA GLU A 96 -21.63 -23.24 21.48
C GLU A 96 -21.40 -23.94 20.13
N HIS A 97 -20.54 -23.37 19.27
CA HIS A 97 -20.27 -23.87 17.91
C HIS A 97 -18.92 -24.58 17.80
N GLU A 98 -18.93 -25.80 17.27
CA GLU A 98 -17.71 -26.59 17.02
C GLU A 98 -16.80 -25.92 15.97
N SER A 99 -15.50 -25.80 16.25
CA SER A 99 -14.57 -24.98 15.45
C SER A 99 -13.68 -25.79 14.49
N ASP A 100 -14.19 -26.89 13.95
CA ASP A 100 -13.52 -27.77 12.98
C ASP A 100 -13.57 -27.24 11.53
N CYS A 101 -13.35 -25.93 11.37
CA CYS A 101 -13.58 -25.23 10.11
C CYS A 101 -12.83 -25.79 8.90
N LEU A 102 -11.61 -26.33 9.10
CA LEU A 102 -10.82 -26.90 8.01
C LEU A 102 -11.47 -28.15 7.42
N THR A 103 -12.15 -28.94 8.24
CA THR A 103 -12.79 -30.21 7.85
C THR A 103 -14.29 -30.09 7.65
N CYS A 104 -14.83 -28.87 7.73
CA CYS A 104 -16.24 -28.57 7.53
C CYS A 104 -16.59 -28.36 6.04
N GLY A 105 -17.68 -28.98 5.56
CA GLY A 105 -18.16 -28.80 4.18
C GLY A 105 -18.65 -27.38 3.82
N LYS A 106 -18.76 -26.46 4.79
CA LYS A 106 -19.04 -25.02 4.58
C LYS A 106 -17.80 -24.14 4.69
N ASN A 107 -16.60 -24.71 4.75
CA ASN A 107 -15.36 -23.94 4.76
C ASN A 107 -15.31 -22.94 3.58
N LEU A 108 -14.87 -21.70 3.85
CA LEU A 108 -14.88 -20.54 2.94
C LEU A 108 -16.27 -20.03 2.51
N ASN A 109 -17.33 -20.80 2.73
CA ASN A 109 -18.72 -20.47 2.41
C ASN A 109 -19.61 -20.31 3.67
N CYS A 110 -18.98 -20.15 4.84
CA CYS A 110 -19.66 -20.06 6.12
C CYS A 110 -19.77 -18.60 6.57
N LYS A 111 -21.00 -18.10 6.77
CA LYS A 111 -21.23 -16.72 7.22
C LYS A 111 -20.65 -16.46 8.62
N LEU A 112 -20.58 -17.49 9.48
CA LEU A 112 -19.94 -17.37 10.78
C LEU A 112 -18.43 -17.15 10.66
N GLN A 113 -17.74 -17.73 9.66
CA GLN A 113 -16.33 -17.44 9.42
C GLN A 113 -16.12 -15.96 9.08
N GLU A 114 -16.99 -15.40 8.22
CA GLU A 114 -16.95 -13.99 7.84
C GLU A 114 -17.23 -13.05 9.02
N VAL A 115 -18.27 -13.35 9.81
CA VAL A 115 -18.65 -12.56 10.99
C VAL A 115 -17.62 -12.66 12.11
N ALA A 116 -17.07 -13.84 12.39
CA ALA A 116 -16.04 -14.03 13.41
C ALA A 116 -14.76 -13.27 13.04
N ARG A 117 -14.35 -13.36 11.77
CA ARG A 117 -13.25 -12.58 11.23
C ARG A 117 -13.49 -11.08 11.38
N TYR A 118 -14.70 -10.61 11.08
CA TYR A 118 -15.07 -9.19 11.24
C TYR A 118 -15.08 -8.74 12.70
N ALA A 119 -15.60 -9.56 13.62
CA ALA A 119 -15.61 -9.24 15.05
C ALA A 119 -14.19 -9.16 15.65
N ASN A 120 -13.22 -9.85 15.03
CA ASN A 120 -11.82 -9.89 15.42
C ASN A 120 -11.66 -10.26 16.91
N LEU A 121 -12.05 -11.49 17.24
CA LEU A 121 -12.05 -12.00 18.61
C LEU A 121 -10.62 -12.25 19.10
N GLU A 122 -10.33 -11.83 20.33
CA GLU A 122 -9.07 -12.17 21.00
C GLU A 122 -9.08 -13.66 21.41
N PRO A 123 -8.03 -14.44 21.10
CA PRO A 123 -7.99 -15.89 21.33
C PRO A 123 -8.12 -16.32 22.80
N THR A 124 -7.81 -15.46 23.76
CA THR A 124 -7.65 -15.81 25.18
C THR A 124 -8.94 -15.67 26.00
N LYS A 125 -9.76 -14.64 25.73
CA LYS A 125 -10.92 -14.29 26.57
C LYS A 125 -12.09 -15.28 26.53
N PHE A 126 -12.17 -16.16 25.53
CA PHE A 126 -13.32 -17.04 25.33
C PHE A 126 -13.00 -18.53 25.45
N LYS A 127 -11.73 -18.91 25.64
CA LYS A 127 -11.36 -20.32 25.88
C LYS A 127 -11.99 -20.85 27.17
N GLU A 128 -12.11 -20.00 28.20
CA GLU A 128 -12.73 -20.33 29.49
C GLU A 128 -14.26 -20.49 29.41
N LEU A 129 -14.88 -19.92 28.37
CA LEU A 129 -16.34 -19.99 28.13
C LEU A 129 -16.75 -21.22 27.30
N ARG A 130 -15.80 -22.04 26.81
CA ARG A 130 -16.08 -23.33 26.15
C ARG A 130 -16.07 -24.45 27.21
N PRO A 131 -17.21 -24.81 27.84
CA PRO A 131 -17.27 -26.08 28.53
C PRO A 131 -17.03 -27.21 27.51
N VAL A 132 -16.30 -28.26 27.93
CA VAL A 132 -16.25 -29.52 27.19
C VAL A 132 -17.67 -30.09 27.21
N LYS A 133 -18.44 -29.87 26.12
CA LYS A 133 -19.76 -30.49 25.98
C LYS A 133 -19.60 -31.89 25.41
N PRO A 134 -20.40 -32.87 25.88
CA PRO A 134 -20.65 -34.07 25.10
C PRO A 134 -21.24 -33.63 23.76
N GLY A 135 -20.62 -34.04 22.65
CA GLY A 135 -21.12 -33.71 21.31
C GLY A 135 -22.56 -34.20 21.15
N LYS A 136 -23.42 -33.36 20.57
CA LYS A 136 -24.77 -33.80 20.16
C LYS A 136 -24.62 -34.85 19.05
N PRO A 137 -25.46 -35.91 19.03
CA PRO A 137 -25.40 -36.90 17.97
C PRO A 137 -25.67 -36.26 16.60
N LEU A 138 -24.95 -36.72 15.59
CA LEU A 138 -25.20 -36.36 14.20
C LEU A 138 -26.50 -37.02 13.72
N ASP A 139 -27.41 -36.26 13.12
CA ASP A 139 -28.58 -36.82 12.44
C ASP A 139 -28.29 -36.94 10.95
N ASP A 140 -27.89 -38.13 10.53
CA ASP A 140 -27.60 -38.52 9.14
C ASP A 140 -28.64 -39.50 8.58
N THR A 141 -29.77 -39.64 9.27
CA THR A 141 -30.82 -40.63 8.95
C THR A 141 -31.59 -40.29 7.67
N HIS A 142 -31.63 -39.01 7.29
CA HIS A 142 -32.31 -38.57 6.08
C HIS A 142 -31.48 -38.94 4.84
N PRO A 143 -32.10 -39.46 3.74
CA PRO A 143 -31.37 -39.95 2.57
C PRO A 143 -30.43 -38.90 1.93
N TRP A 144 -30.84 -37.63 1.96
CA TRP A 144 -30.15 -36.53 1.26
C TRP A 144 -29.55 -35.45 2.16
N ILE A 145 -29.85 -35.45 3.47
CA ILE A 145 -29.57 -34.31 4.35
C ILE A 145 -28.87 -34.80 5.61
N VAL A 146 -27.75 -34.17 5.94
CA VAL A 146 -27.07 -34.34 7.22
C VAL A 146 -27.33 -33.12 8.08
N ARG A 147 -27.82 -33.35 9.31
CA ARG A 147 -28.07 -32.32 10.31
C ARG A 147 -27.11 -32.48 11.48
N ASN A 148 -26.20 -31.51 11.64
CA ASN A 148 -25.25 -31.44 12.74
C ASN A 148 -25.57 -30.27 13.68
N HIS A 149 -26.15 -30.57 14.84
CA HIS A 149 -26.50 -29.56 15.83
C HIS A 149 -25.29 -28.87 16.48
N ASN A 150 -24.10 -29.49 16.47
CA ASN A 150 -22.87 -28.89 17.01
C ASN A 150 -22.37 -27.71 16.16
N LYS A 151 -22.90 -27.56 14.94
CA LYS A 151 -22.59 -26.45 14.01
C LYS A 151 -23.74 -25.46 13.87
N CYS A 152 -24.82 -25.61 14.65
CA CYS A 152 -25.99 -24.75 14.56
C CYS A 152 -25.82 -23.47 15.37
N ILE A 153 -26.04 -22.32 14.74
CA ILE A 153 -26.00 -20.99 15.40
C ILE A 153 -27.39 -20.46 15.77
N LEU A 154 -28.44 -21.29 15.67
CA LEU A 154 -29.83 -20.91 15.96
C LEU A 154 -30.32 -19.64 15.23
N CYS A 155 -29.84 -19.40 14.00
CA CYS A 155 -30.21 -18.20 13.23
C CYS A 155 -31.68 -18.21 12.74
N GLY A 156 -32.34 -19.36 12.75
CA GLY A 156 -33.72 -19.52 12.31
C GLY A 156 -33.94 -19.48 10.79
N ILE A 157 -32.91 -19.30 9.96
CA ILE A 157 -33.05 -19.26 8.50
C ILE A 157 -33.71 -20.55 7.99
N CYS A 158 -33.28 -21.72 8.46
CA CYS A 158 -33.85 -23.00 8.04
C CYS A 158 -35.36 -23.14 8.37
N VAL A 159 -35.77 -22.73 9.58
CA VAL A 159 -37.17 -22.74 10.03
C VAL A 159 -38.01 -21.82 9.16
N ARG A 160 -37.51 -20.59 8.96
CA ARG A 160 -38.19 -19.57 8.20
C ARG A 160 -38.29 -19.90 6.72
N THR A 161 -37.25 -20.47 6.13
CA THR A 161 -37.30 -21.02 4.77
C THR A 161 -38.34 -22.13 4.67
N CYS A 162 -38.39 -23.05 5.65
CA CYS A 162 -39.36 -24.14 5.65
C CYS A 162 -40.82 -23.65 5.76
N ARG A 163 -41.04 -22.51 6.45
CA ARG A 163 -42.35 -21.89 6.66
C ARG A 163 -42.75 -20.91 5.56
N GLU A 164 -41.91 -19.93 5.29
CA GLU A 164 -42.19 -18.76 4.43
C GLU A 164 -42.03 -19.10 2.94
N ILE A 165 -41.10 -20.00 2.59
CA ILE A 165 -40.80 -20.36 1.20
C ILE A 165 -41.40 -21.71 0.84
N ALA A 166 -41.01 -22.78 1.55
CA ALA A 166 -41.45 -24.14 1.22
C ALA A 166 -42.87 -24.46 1.71
N GLN A 167 -43.39 -23.72 2.71
CA GLN A 167 -44.70 -23.93 3.34
C GLN A 167 -44.94 -25.35 3.90
N VAL A 168 -43.87 -26.03 4.34
CA VAL A 168 -43.92 -27.41 4.87
C VAL A 168 -43.96 -27.43 6.40
N ASN A 169 -43.25 -26.49 7.06
CA ASN A 169 -43.08 -26.44 8.52
C ASN A 169 -42.53 -27.74 9.17
N ALA A 170 -41.61 -28.44 8.50
CA ALA A 170 -41.03 -29.68 9.02
C ALA A 170 -40.06 -29.49 10.21
N ILE A 171 -39.52 -28.28 10.37
CA ILE A 171 -38.57 -27.94 11.42
C ILE A 171 -38.96 -26.60 12.08
N ASP A 172 -38.79 -26.51 13.39
CA ASP A 172 -39.02 -25.30 14.18
C ASP A 172 -38.02 -25.21 15.36
N PHE A 173 -38.06 -24.12 16.11
CA PHE A 173 -37.38 -24.01 17.40
C PHE A 173 -38.10 -24.87 18.45
N ALA A 174 -37.35 -25.74 19.12
CA ALA A 174 -37.83 -26.57 20.21
C ALA A 174 -37.05 -26.29 21.51
N PHE A 175 -37.69 -26.59 22.64
CA PHE A 175 -37.17 -26.38 24.02
C PHE A 175 -36.95 -24.89 24.38
N ARG A 176 -36.31 -24.63 25.53
CA ARG A 176 -36.03 -23.28 26.05
C ARG A 176 -34.63 -23.19 26.67
N GLY A 177 -34.11 -21.97 26.82
CA GLY A 177 -32.81 -21.71 27.45
C GLY A 177 -31.65 -22.39 26.70
N ARG A 178 -30.70 -22.97 27.42
CA ARG A 178 -29.54 -23.70 26.84
C ARG A 178 -29.93 -24.97 26.07
N ALA A 179 -31.14 -25.49 26.28
CA ALA A 179 -31.63 -26.66 25.55
C ALA A 179 -32.23 -26.32 24.18
N THR A 180 -32.38 -25.03 23.85
CA THR A 180 -32.99 -24.58 22.59
C THR A 180 -32.26 -25.19 21.39
N THR A 181 -33.01 -25.81 20.49
CA THR A 181 -32.46 -26.46 19.28
C THR A 181 -33.43 -26.36 18.11
N ILE A 182 -32.95 -26.56 16.89
CA ILE A 182 -33.82 -26.76 15.73
C ILE A 182 -34.23 -28.23 15.69
N SER A 183 -35.53 -28.48 15.77
CA SER A 183 -36.07 -29.84 15.78
C SER A 183 -37.34 -30.00 14.97
N THR A 184 -37.70 -31.24 14.70
CA THR A 184 -38.97 -31.65 14.10
C THR A 184 -40.02 -31.79 15.21
N PHE A 185 -41.29 -31.95 14.83
CA PHE A 185 -42.34 -32.26 15.80
C PHE A 185 -42.02 -33.55 16.57
N GLY A 186 -42.11 -33.50 17.91
CA GLY A 186 -41.77 -34.63 18.77
C GLY A 186 -40.27 -34.95 18.87
N ASN A 187 -39.38 -34.08 18.36
CA ASN A 187 -37.92 -34.28 18.37
C ASN A 187 -37.46 -35.57 17.65
N LYS A 188 -38.20 -35.97 16.62
CA LYS A 188 -37.89 -37.15 15.81
C LYS A 188 -36.74 -36.90 14.82
N PRO A 189 -36.07 -37.94 14.32
CA PRO A 189 -35.14 -37.81 13.19
C PRO A 189 -35.81 -37.15 11.97
N LEU A 190 -35.03 -36.46 11.13
CA LEU A 190 -35.60 -35.68 10.02
C LEU A 190 -36.39 -36.56 9.02
N HIS A 191 -36.01 -37.82 8.82
CA HIS A 191 -36.69 -38.74 7.92
C HIS A 191 -38.10 -39.15 8.40
N GLU A 192 -38.40 -39.07 9.70
CA GLU A 192 -39.71 -39.37 10.28
C GLU A 192 -40.62 -38.13 10.37
N SER A 193 -40.13 -36.98 9.92
CA SER A 193 -40.92 -35.74 9.89
C SER A 193 -41.72 -35.63 8.59
N ASN A 194 -42.57 -34.60 8.50
CA ASN A 194 -43.25 -34.21 7.27
C ASN A 194 -42.32 -33.50 6.25
N CYS A 195 -41.00 -33.69 6.34
CA CYS A 195 -40.04 -33.14 5.39
C CYS A 195 -40.25 -33.72 3.98
N VAL A 196 -40.53 -32.86 3.00
CA VAL A 196 -40.71 -33.24 1.58
C VAL A 196 -39.41 -33.24 0.78
N SER A 197 -38.25 -33.15 1.43
CA SER A 197 -36.93 -33.13 0.78
C SER A 197 -36.69 -32.00 -0.25
N CYS A 198 -37.35 -30.84 -0.10
CA CYS A 198 -37.17 -29.70 -1.04
C CYS A 198 -35.75 -29.09 -1.03
N GLY A 199 -34.91 -29.36 -0.03
CA GLY A 199 -33.52 -28.88 0.04
C GLY A 199 -33.32 -27.40 0.38
N GLU A 200 -34.39 -26.59 0.41
CA GLU A 200 -34.32 -25.14 0.62
C GLU A 200 -33.62 -24.74 1.94
N CYS A 201 -33.80 -25.53 3.01
CA CYS A 201 -33.15 -25.31 4.31
C CYS A 201 -31.64 -25.57 4.29
N VAL A 202 -31.18 -26.52 3.46
CA VAL A 202 -29.76 -26.85 3.26
C VAL A 202 -29.10 -25.78 2.39
N ALA A 203 -29.80 -25.35 1.32
CA ALA A 203 -29.33 -24.31 0.41
C ALA A 203 -29.05 -22.99 1.15
N ARG A 204 -29.95 -22.59 2.06
CA ARG A 204 -29.85 -21.31 2.80
C ARG A 204 -29.16 -21.40 4.16
N CYS A 205 -28.75 -22.58 4.62
CA CYS A 205 -28.06 -22.69 5.90
C CYS A 205 -26.72 -21.91 5.85
N PRO A 206 -26.54 -20.89 6.71
CA PRO A 206 -25.37 -20.01 6.64
C PRO A 206 -24.10 -20.64 7.23
N VAL A 207 -24.22 -21.82 7.84
CA VAL A 207 -23.15 -22.54 8.58
C VAL A 207 -23.19 -24.03 8.23
N GLY A 208 -22.31 -24.83 8.84
CA GLY A 208 -22.19 -26.29 8.62
C GLY A 208 -23.27 -27.15 9.27
N ALA A 209 -24.41 -26.59 9.70
CA ALA A 209 -25.42 -27.31 10.47
C ALA A 209 -26.34 -28.21 9.62
N LEU A 210 -26.62 -27.80 8.39
CA LEU A 210 -27.42 -28.56 7.42
C LEU A 210 -26.60 -28.63 6.14
N LEU A 211 -26.29 -29.86 5.71
CA LEU A 211 -25.46 -30.15 4.54
C LEU A 211 -26.15 -31.21 3.68
N PRO A 212 -25.92 -31.20 2.35
CA PRO A 212 -26.29 -32.34 1.53
C PRO A 212 -25.43 -33.54 1.93
N LYS A 213 -26.02 -34.74 1.92
CA LYS A 213 -25.28 -35.99 2.10
C LYS A 213 -24.51 -36.24 0.80
N VAL A 214 -23.21 -35.95 0.80
CA VAL A 214 -22.35 -36.17 -0.37
C VAL A 214 -22.03 -37.67 -0.43
N SER A 215 -22.30 -38.32 -1.57
CA SER A 215 -21.83 -39.68 -1.81
C SER A 215 -20.30 -39.70 -1.78
N ALA A 216 -19.72 -40.80 -1.31
CA ALA A 216 -18.28 -40.96 -1.07
C ALA A 216 -17.39 -40.94 -2.34
N GLU A 217 -17.91 -40.51 -3.48
CA GLU A 217 -17.10 -40.22 -4.66
C GLU A 217 -16.80 -38.71 -4.71
N PRO A 218 -15.52 -38.28 -4.77
CA PRO A 218 -15.19 -36.89 -4.95
C PRO A 218 -15.82 -36.42 -6.26
N ALA A 219 -16.85 -35.59 -6.18
CA ALA A 219 -17.58 -35.10 -7.34
C ALA A 219 -16.59 -34.57 -8.39
N ARG A 220 -16.58 -35.20 -9.57
CA ARG A 220 -15.92 -34.68 -10.79
C ARG A 220 -16.31 -33.21 -11.07
N GLU A 221 -17.44 -32.76 -10.54
CA GLU A 221 -17.97 -31.39 -10.70
C GLU A 221 -17.44 -30.38 -9.68
N ALA A 222 -16.90 -30.79 -8.52
CA ALA A 222 -16.29 -29.85 -7.57
C ALA A 222 -14.98 -29.23 -8.12
N ALA A 223 -14.41 -29.83 -9.18
CA ALA A 223 -13.28 -29.29 -9.93
C ALA A 223 -13.68 -28.30 -11.04
N LEU A 224 -14.97 -28.22 -11.40
CA LEU A 224 -15.51 -27.34 -12.46
C LEU A 224 -16.27 -26.13 -11.93
N ILE A 225 -16.37 -25.97 -10.60
CA ILE A 225 -16.81 -24.71 -10.01
C ILE A 225 -15.56 -23.85 -9.82
N PRO A 226 -15.21 -22.93 -10.74
CA PRO A 226 -14.28 -21.87 -10.39
C PRO A 226 -14.82 -21.16 -9.14
N PRO A 227 -13.99 -20.48 -8.34
CA PRO A 227 -14.43 -19.71 -7.16
C PRO A 227 -15.47 -18.59 -7.41
N GLN A 228 -16.18 -18.59 -8.55
CA GLN A 228 -17.00 -17.51 -9.08
C GLN A 228 -18.51 -17.65 -8.85
N VAL A 229 -19.03 -18.67 -8.13
CA VAL A 229 -20.46 -18.67 -7.75
C VAL A 229 -20.64 -18.20 -6.31
N VAL A 230 -20.31 -16.93 -6.09
CA VAL A 230 -20.83 -16.11 -4.99
C VAL A 230 -21.73 -15.08 -5.65
N ARG A 231 -23.04 -15.33 -5.74
CA ARG A 231 -23.98 -14.38 -6.36
C ARG A 231 -24.09 -13.09 -5.53
N GLU A 232 -23.87 -11.98 -6.25
CA GLU A 232 -24.60 -10.70 -6.20
C GLU A 232 -24.89 -10.08 -4.84
N CYS A 233 -23.84 -9.62 -4.16
CA CYS A 233 -23.74 -8.22 -3.75
C CYS A 233 -22.29 -7.89 -3.44
N GLU A 234 -21.85 -6.73 -3.92
CA GLU A 234 -20.62 -6.02 -3.52
C GLU A 234 -19.30 -6.46 -4.18
N ARG A 235 -18.94 -5.67 -5.21
CA ARG A 235 -17.61 -5.43 -5.80
C ARG A 235 -16.44 -6.08 -5.04
N ARG A 236 -16.05 -7.29 -5.45
CA ARG A 236 -14.67 -7.78 -5.27
C ARG A 236 -13.87 -7.42 -6.52
N PRO A 237 -12.58 -7.08 -6.41
CA PRO A 237 -11.70 -7.08 -7.58
C PRO A 237 -11.71 -8.49 -8.20
N GLU A 238 -11.98 -8.59 -9.49
CA GLU A 238 -12.33 -9.78 -10.26
C GLU A 238 -11.21 -10.84 -10.41
N THR A 239 -10.20 -10.86 -9.54
CA THR A 239 -9.14 -11.87 -9.58
C THR A 239 -9.32 -12.90 -8.47
N PRO A 240 -9.43 -14.21 -8.78
CA PRO A 240 -9.29 -15.24 -7.78
C PRO A 240 -7.98 -15.00 -6.99
N PRO A 241 -7.98 -15.11 -5.64
CA PRO A 241 -6.79 -14.86 -4.81
C PRO A 241 -5.57 -15.75 -5.16
N SER A 242 -5.72 -16.70 -6.08
CA SER A 242 -4.76 -17.72 -6.46
C SER A 242 -4.19 -17.59 -7.87
N LEU A 243 -4.76 -16.74 -8.73
CA LEU A 243 -4.29 -16.52 -10.09
C LEU A 243 -3.39 -15.27 -10.13
N PHE A 244 -2.11 -15.50 -9.80
CA PHE A 244 -1.06 -14.55 -10.13
C PHE A 244 -0.93 -14.49 -11.65
N MET A 245 -1.57 -13.49 -12.28
CA MET A 245 -1.39 -13.21 -13.70
C MET A 245 0.05 -12.74 -13.92
N LEU A 246 0.92 -13.65 -14.38
CA LEU A 246 2.26 -13.34 -14.83
C LEU A 246 2.17 -12.58 -16.17
N LYS A 247 2.27 -11.25 -16.16
CA LYS A 247 2.44 -10.47 -17.39
C LYS A 247 3.87 -10.62 -17.93
N GLU A 248 3.95 -10.60 -19.27
CA GLU A 248 5.10 -10.92 -20.11
C GLU A 248 6.40 -10.26 -19.67
N LYS A 249 7.47 -11.06 -19.60
CA LYS A 249 8.83 -10.54 -19.52
C LYS A 249 9.28 -10.23 -20.94
N GLY A 250 9.57 -8.96 -21.22
CA GLY A 250 10.16 -8.53 -22.49
C GLY A 250 11.59 -9.09 -22.65
N ALA A 251 11.68 -10.23 -23.31
CA ALA A 251 12.79 -10.71 -24.15
C ALA A 251 12.22 -11.88 -24.96
N VAL A 252 12.61 -12.05 -26.23
CA VAL A 252 12.12 -13.11 -27.13
C VAL A 252 12.58 -14.48 -26.62
N ALA A 253 11.89 -15.01 -25.62
CA ALA A 253 12.11 -16.34 -25.09
C ALA A 253 11.38 -17.37 -25.97
N GLU A 254 12.09 -18.41 -26.38
CA GLU A 254 11.53 -19.57 -27.07
C GLU A 254 10.32 -20.09 -26.28
N LYS A 255 9.14 -20.12 -26.92
CA LYS A 255 7.91 -20.63 -26.30
C LYS A 255 7.90 -22.15 -26.43
N ILE A 256 7.47 -22.81 -25.37
CA ILE A 256 7.21 -24.24 -25.34
C ILE A 256 5.73 -24.49 -25.08
N THR A 257 5.23 -25.60 -25.63
CA THR A 257 3.84 -26.02 -25.50
C THR A 257 3.75 -27.34 -24.73
N LEU A 258 2.78 -27.45 -23.84
CA LEU A 258 2.50 -28.65 -23.04
C LEU A 258 0.99 -28.84 -22.86
N THR A 259 0.56 -30.05 -22.55
CA THR A 259 -0.85 -30.40 -22.30
C THR A 259 -1.06 -30.64 -20.80
N ILE A 260 -1.98 -29.90 -20.18
CA ILE A 260 -2.34 -30.04 -18.76
C ILE A 260 -3.83 -30.39 -18.70
N ASP A 261 -4.16 -31.58 -18.21
CA ASP A 261 -5.54 -32.12 -18.16
C ASP A 261 -6.29 -32.02 -19.51
N GLY A 262 -5.57 -32.21 -20.63
CA GLY A 262 -6.12 -32.12 -21.98
C GLY A 262 -6.19 -30.72 -22.56
N LEU A 263 -5.85 -29.68 -21.79
CA LEU A 263 -5.78 -28.29 -22.26
C LEU A 263 -4.35 -27.93 -22.66
N GLU A 264 -4.20 -27.26 -23.80
CA GLU A 264 -2.91 -26.78 -24.27
C GLU A 264 -2.49 -25.50 -23.52
N ALA A 265 -1.24 -25.46 -23.06
CA ALA A 265 -0.65 -24.32 -22.38
C ALA A 265 0.66 -23.92 -23.08
N SER A 266 0.85 -22.63 -23.36
CA SER A 266 2.07 -22.10 -23.96
C SER A 266 2.81 -21.15 -23.02
N VAL A 267 4.06 -21.48 -22.69
CA VAL A 267 4.90 -20.74 -21.72
C VAL A 267 6.31 -20.50 -22.25
N GLU A 268 7.02 -19.56 -21.63
CA GLU A 268 8.44 -19.35 -21.90
C GLU A 268 9.27 -20.56 -21.44
N LYS A 269 10.28 -20.94 -22.23
CA LYS A 269 11.24 -21.98 -21.88
C LYS A 269 11.88 -21.67 -20.52
N GLY A 270 11.85 -22.66 -19.62
CA GLY A 270 12.32 -22.52 -18.24
C GLY A 270 11.23 -22.29 -17.21
N ALA A 271 9.97 -22.03 -17.62
CA ALA A 271 8.83 -22.04 -16.71
C ALA A 271 8.66 -23.41 -16.02
N THR A 272 8.10 -23.39 -14.82
CA THR A 272 7.67 -24.59 -14.09
C THR A 272 6.29 -25.04 -14.56
N VAL A 273 5.95 -26.31 -14.30
CA VAL A 273 4.61 -26.84 -14.58
C VAL A 273 3.53 -26.06 -13.83
N LEU A 274 3.82 -25.59 -12.61
CA LEU A 274 2.88 -24.77 -11.83
C LEU A 274 2.63 -23.41 -12.50
N GLU A 275 3.68 -22.73 -12.97
CA GLU A 275 3.54 -21.46 -13.69
C GLU A 275 2.78 -21.63 -15.01
N ALA A 276 3.00 -22.75 -15.71
CA ALA A 276 2.24 -23.10 -16.90
C ALA A 276 0.76 -23.32 -16.63
N ALA A 277 0.43 -24.07 -15.57
CA ALA A 277 -0.95 -24.25 -15.14
C ALA A 277 -1.61 -22.91 -14.79
N GLN A 278 -0.93 -22.05 -14.02
CA GLN A 278 -1.44 -20.72 -13.68
C GLN A 278 -1.72 -19.86 -14.92
N LYS A 279 -0.82 -19.88 -15.91
CA LYS A 279 -1.02 -19.14 -17.17
C LYS A 279 -2.19 -19.69 -17.99
N ALA A 280 -2.43 -21.00 -17.94
CA ALA A 280 -3.55 -21.66 -18.60
C ALA A 280 -4.88 -21.57 -17.83
N GLY A 281 -4.91 -20.89 -16.67
CA GLY A 281 -6.11 -20.82 -15.83
C GLY A 281 -6.41 -22.10 -15.05
N ILE A 282 -5.48 -23.06 -15.03
CA ILE A 282 -5.64 -24.36 -14.35
C ILE A 282 -5.11 -24.25 -12.92
N TYR A 283 -5.96 -24.60 -11.96
CA TYR A 283 -5.60 -24.54 -10.56
C TYR A 283 -4.89 -25.80 -10.09
N ILE A 284 -3.66 -25.65 -9.61
CA ILE A 284 -2.94 -26.67 -8.84
C ILE A 284 -2.77 -26.15 -7.41
N PRO A 285 -3.11 -26.91 -6.37
CA PRO A 285 -3.04 -26.42 -4.99
C PRO A 285 -1.59 -26.23 -4.53
N PHE A 286 -1.31 -25.15 -3.79
CA PHE A 286 0.03 -24.86 -3.28
C PHE A 286 0.00 -24.07 -1.96
N LEU A 287 1.05 -24.27 -1.13
CA LEU A 287 1.27 -23.50 0.11
C LEU A 287 2.66 -22.86 0.19
N CYS A 288 3.68 -23.44 -0.45
CA CYS A 288 5.07 -22.97 -0.35
C CYS A 288 5.60 -22.32 -1.63
N PHE A 289 4.72 -21.99 -2.58
CA PHE A 289 5.08 -21.31 -3.82
C PHE A 289 4.73 -19.83 -3.74
N HIS A 290 5.60 -18.99 -4.30
CA HIS A 290 5.36 -17.57 -4.53
C HIS A 290 6.15 -17.17 -5.78
N PRO A 291 5.59 -16.41 -6.74
CA PRO A 291 6.24 -16.13 -8.03
C PRO A 291 7.62 -15.46 -7.96
N GLU A 292 7.84 -14.62 -6.94
CA GLU A 292 9.13 -13.95 -6.72
C GLU A 292 10.18 -14.81 -5.98
N LEU A 293 9.85 -16.03 -5.57
CA LEU A 293 10.73 -16.90 -4.77
C LEU A 293 11.09 -18.17 -5.53
N THR A 294 12.26 -18.72 -5.23
CA THR A 294 12.61 -20.06 -5.73
C THR A 294 11.65 -21.11 -5.17
N GLY A 295 11.14 -21.98 -6.05
CA GLY A 295 10.32 -23.13 -5.67
C GLY A 295 11.09 -24.09 -4.75
N SER A 296 10.46 -24.51 -3.65
CA SER A 296 11.11 -25.39 -2.66
C SER A 296 10.68 -26.85 -2.73
N GLY A 297 9.53 -27.15 -3.34
CA GLY A 297 8.91 -28.48 -3.31
C GLY A 297 8.54 -28.98 -1.90
N GLY A 298 8.69 -28.16 -0.86
CA GLY A 298 8.68 -28.61 0.54
C GLY A 298 7.31 -29.03 1.06
N CYS A 299 6.21 -28.41 0.60
CA CYS A 299 4.86 -28.74 1.07
C CYS A 299 4.26 -29.98 0.39
N ARG A 300 4.73 -30.35 -0.80
CA ARG A 300 4.21 -31.45 -1.65
C ARG A 300 2.72 -31.37 -2.04
N VAL A 301 2.01 -30.31 -1.66
CA VAL A 301 0.60 -30.08 -2.03
C VAL A 301 0.41 -29.93 -3.55
N CYS A 302 1.40 -29.40 -4.27
CA CYS A 302 1.32 -29.18 -5.72
C CYS A 302 1.67 -30.43 -6.56
N ALA A 303 1.48 -31.62 -6.00
CA ALA A 303 1.80 -32.89 -6.65
C ALA A 303 0.92 -33.10 -7.89
N VAL A 304 1.53 -33.47 -9.01
CA VAL A 304 0.89 -33.80 -10.29
C VAL A 304 1.52 -35.07 -10.86
N GLU A 305 0.79 -35.77 -11.73
CA GLU A 305 1.31 -36.94 -12.44
C GLU A 305 1.85 -36.53 -13.82
N ILE A 306 3.07 -36.98 -14.12
CA ILE A 306 3.74 -36.82 -15.41
C ILE A 306 4.42 -38.16 -15.71
N ASP A 307 4.19 -38.74 -16.89
CA ASP A 307 4.78 -40.01 -17.32
C ASP A 307 4.60 -41.15 -16.28
N GLY A 308 3.44 -41.21 -15.62
CA GLY A 308 3.13 -42.20 -14.58
C GLY A 308 3.84 -41.98 -13.24
N LYS A 309 4.51 -40.84 -13.03
CA LYS A 309 5.21 -40.48 -11.79
C LYS A 309 4.61 -39.23 -11.15
N VAL A 310 4.46 -39.27 -9.83
CA VAL A 310 3.99 -38.11 -9.05
C VAL A 310 5.17 -37.20 -8.73
N VAL A 311 5.11 -35.96 -9.21
CA VAL A 311 6.17 -34.95 -9.04
C VAL A 311 5.60 -33.60 -8.56
N PRO A 312 6.39 -32.77 -7.85
CA PRO A 312 5.97 -31.42 -7.45
C PRO A 312 6.02 -30.44 -8.64
N SER A 313 4.86 -29.93 -9.07
CA SER A 313 4.76 -29.01 -10.20
C SER A 313 5.54 -27.70 -10.03
N CYS A 314 5.75 -27.22 -8.79
CA CYS A 314 6.44 -25.95 -8.53
C CYS A 314 7.97 -25.97 -8.75
N THR A 315 8.57 -27.14 -8.93
CA THR A 315 10.01 -27.31 -9.19
C THR A 315 10.29 -28.05 -10.49
N THR A 316 9.30 -28.76 -11.02
CA THR A 316 9.42 -29.44 -12.31
C THR A 316 9.34 -28.43 -13.45
N ARG A 317 10.36 -28.40 -14.32
CA ARG A 317 10.38 -27.55 -15.52
C ARG A 317 9.44 -28.12 -16.59
N ALA A 318 8.67 -27.24 -17.23
CA ALA A 318 7.87 -27.60 -18.39
C ALA A 318 8.80 -28.00 -19.57
N ARG A 319 8.38 -28.99 -20.36
CA ARG A 319 9.07 -29.45 -21.57
C ARG A 319 8.08 -29.46 -22.72
N GLU A 320 8.57 -29.27 -23.94
CA GLU A 320 7.78 -29.38 -25.16
C GLU A 320 7.06 -30.74 -25.22
N GLY A 321 5.77 -30.73 -25.55
CA GLY A 321 4.93 -31.92 -25.64
C GLY A 321 4.67 -32.65 -24.31
N MET A 322 5.04 -32.07 -23.16
CA MET A 322 4.80 -32.68 -21.85
C MET A 322 3.31 -32.84 -21.57
N VAL A 323 2.89 -34.01 -21.08
CA VAL A 323 1.51 -34.26 -20.65
C VAL A 323 1.44 -34.33 -19.13
N VAL A 324 0.65 -33.45 -18.52
CA VAL A 324 0.48 -33.32 -17.07
C VAL A 324 -0.95 -33.65 -16.69
N ARG A 325 -1.12 -34.51 -15.68
CA ARG A 325 -2.43 -34.81 -15.07
C ARG A 325 -2.45 -34.28 -13.65
N THR A 326 -3.29 -33.29 -13.36
CA THR A 326 -3.35 -32.67 -12.04
C THR A 326 -4.28 -33.39 -11.06
N SER A 327 -5.20 -34.19 -11.60
CA SER A 327 -6.33 -34.79 -10.90
C SER A 327 -6.37 -36.32 -10.96
N SER A 328 -5.29 -36.97 -11.39
CA SER A 328 -5.20 -38.44 -11.39
C SER A 328 -5.32 -39.02 -9.97
N PRO A 329 -5.75 -40.30 -9.81
CA PRO A 329 -5.89 -40.91 -8.49
C PRO A 329 -4.63 -40.80 -7.63
N GLN A 330 -3.46 -41.05 -8.23
CA GLN A 330 -2.16 -40.98 -7.56
C GLN A 330 -1.79 -39.54 -7.14
N ALA A 331 -2.06 -38.56 -8.01
CA ALA A 331 -1.85 -37.16 -7.67
C ALA A 331 -2.76 -36.72 -6.52
N ARG A 332 -4.06 -37.07 -6.57
CA ARG A 332 -5.05 -36.75 -5.52
C ARG A 332 -4.68 -37.36 -4.17
N GLU A 333 -4.26 -38.62 -4.16
CA GLU A 333 -3.81 -39.30 -2.95
C GLU A 333 -2.57 -38.61 -2.34
N ALA A 334 -1.57 -38.28 -3.17
CA ALA A 334 -0.38 -37.56 -2.72
C ALA A 334 -0.69 -36.16 -2.16
N GLN A 335 -1.61 -35.43 -2.81
CA GLN A 335 -2.10 -34.13 -2.35
C GLN A 335 -2.79 -34.27 -0.98
N ALA A 336 -3.71 -35.21 -0.84
CA ALA A 336 -4.44 -35.46 0.40
C ALA A 336 -3.49 -35.87 1.54
N ALA A 337 -2.56 -36.80 1.30
CA ALA A 337 -1.57 -37.21 2.28
C ALA A 337 -0.67 -36.05 2.75
N ALA A 338 -0.30 -35.15 1.82
CA ALA A 338 0.44 -33.94 2.17
C ALA A 338 -0.37 -33.01 3.09
N VAL A 339 -1.65 -32.77 2.76
CA VAL A 339 -2.55 -31.94 3.58
C VAL A 339 -2.77 -32.54 4.96
N LYS A 340 -3.02 -33.84 5.07
CA LYS A 340 -3.20 -34.55 6.36
C LYS A 340 -2.00 -34.34 7.30
N ARG A 341 -0.77 -34.48 6.79
CA ARG A 341 0.44 -34.22 7.57
C ARG A 341 0.54 -32.78 8.07
N ILE A 342 0.08 -31.81 7.27
CA ILE A 342 0.09 -30.39 7.66
C ILE A 342 -0.97 -30.13 8.76
N LEU A 343 -2.16 -30.71 8.62
CA LEU A 343 -3.24 -30.57 9.61
C LEU A 343 -2.89 -31.21 10.95
N ALA A 344 -2.10 -32.29 10.96
CA ALA A 344 -1.64 -32.93 12.18
C ALA A 344 -0.82 -32.02 13.12
N GLY A 345 -0.16 -30.98 12.58
CA GLY A 345 0.65 -30.03 13.36
C GLY A 345 0.04 -28.63 13.49
N HIS A 346 -1.19 -28.41 13.02
CA HIS A 346 -1.83 -27.09 12.95
C HIS A 346 -3.00 -27.00 13.94
N ASN A 347 -3.09 -25.91 14.73
CA ASN A 347 -4.06 -25.76 15.82
C ASN A 347 -5.56 -25.68 15.45
N GLY A 348 -5.92 -25.80 14.17
CA GLY A 348 -7.30 -25.85 13.65
C GLY A 348 -8.27 -24.69 13.95
N ASP A 349 -7.91 -23.74 14.81
CA ASP A 349 -8.84 -22.74 15.40
C ASP A 349 -9.09 -21.55 14.45
N CYS A 350 -9.73 -21.82 13.31
CA CYS A 350 -9.93 -20.80 12.27
C CYS A 350 -10.85 -19.66 12.72
N LEU A 351 -11.85 -19.93 13.56
CA LEU A 351 -12.82 -18.88 13.97
C LEU A 351 -12.19 -17.79 14.84
N ASN A 352 -11.03 -18.07 15.46
CA ASN A 352 -10.23 -17.09 16.21
C ASN A 352 -8.99 -16.59 15.45
N CYS A 353 -8.92 -16.80 14.14
CA CYS A 353 -7.80 -16.40 13.30
C CYS A 353 -8.19 -15.22 12.40
N ALA A 354 -7.43 -14.11 12.45
CA ALA A 354 -7.69 -12.94 11.60
C ALA A 354 -7.57 -13.23 10.09
N LYS A 355 -6.87 -14.31 9.71
CA LYS A 355 -6.75 -14.77 8.31
C LYS A 355 -7.87 -15.71 7.85
N ASN A 356 -8.85 -16.01 8.71
CA ASN A 356 -9.99 -16.85 8.37
C ASN A 356 -10.68 -16.36 7.08
N GLY A 357 -11.17 -17.25 6.24
CA GLY A 357 -11.80 -16.90 4.95
C GLY A 357 -10.84 -16.30 3.91
N ARG A 358 -9.57 -16.05 4.25
CA ARG A 358 -8.49 -15.57 3.36
C ARG A 358 -7.22 -16.42 3.53
N CYS A 359 -7.32 -17.57 4.18
CA CYS A 359 -6.20 -18.46 4.48
C CYS A 359 -6.01 -19.46 3.32
N LYS A 360 -4.78 -19.56 2.80
CA LYS A 360 -4.48 -20.47 1.69
C LYS A 360 -4.65 -21.94 2.09
N LEU A 361 -4.41 -22.27 3.37
CA LEU A 361 -4.65 -23.63 3.87
C LEU A 361 -6.14 -23.99 3.81
N GLN A 362 -7.05 -23.06 4.11
CA GLN A 362 -8.49 -23.31 3.98
C GLN A 362 -8.88 -23.58 2.52
N GLU A 363 -8.32 -22.83 1.57
CA GLU A 363 -8.53 -23.05 0.13
C GLU A 363 -8.02 -24.43 -0.32
N VAL A 364 -6.79 -24.78 0.09
CA VAL A 364 -6.19 -26.07 -0.26
C VAL A 364 -6.98 -27.24 0.31
N VAL A 365 -7.43 -27.18 1.57
CA VAL A 365 -8.22 -28.25 2.17
C VAL A 365 -9.58 -28.41 1.48
N GLY A 366 -10.23 -27.28 1.14
CA GLY A 366 -11.47 -27.29 0.36
C GLY A 366 -11.29 -27.96 -1.01
N TYR A 367 -10.16 -27.70 -1.68
CA TYR A 367 -9.84 -28.30 -2.97
C TYR A 367 -9.51 -29.80 -2.88
N THR A 368 -8.75 -30.24 -1.88
CA THR A 368 -8.36 -31.65 -1.75
C THR A 368 -9.45 -32.53 -1.15
N GLY A 369 -10.51 -31.94 -0.59
CA GLY A 369 -11.63 -32.68 -0.02
C GLY A 369 -11.30 -33.47 1.24
N VAL A 370 -10.25 -33.08 1.96
CA VAL A 370 -9.85 -33.73 3.22
C VAL A 370 -10.80 -33.23 4.32
N TYR A 371 -11.94 -33.90 4.45
CA TYR A 371 -12.99 -33.62 5.44
C TYR A 371 -12.98 -34.71 6.54
N GLN A 372 -13.47 -34.34 7.74
CA GLN A 372 -13.73 -35.24 8.87
C GLN A 372 -12.55 -35.97 9.56
N GLU A 373 -11.28 -35.60 9.33
CA GLU A 373 -10.15 -36.15 10.08
C GLU A 373 -9.68 -35.16 11.17
N MET A 374 -9.54 -35.63 12.42
CA MET A 374 -9.27 -34.76 13.60
C MET A 374 -8.04 -33.86 13.38
N ALA A 375 -8.19 -32.58 13.72
CA ALA A 375 -7.05 -31.69 13.93
C ALA A 375 -6.12 -32.31 14.99
N GLY A 376 -4.84 -32.46 14.66
CA GLY A 376 -3.87 -33.07 15.59
C GLY A 376 -3.56 -32.16 16.78
N THR A 377 -2.92 -32.73 17.80
CA THR A 377 -2.41 -31.97 18.94
C THR A 377 -1.33 -30.99 18.44
N PRO A 378 -1.45 -29.66 18.69
CA PRO A 378 -0.42 -28.70 18.30
C PRO A 378 0.94 -29.09 18.85
N ALA A 379 2.02 -28.76 18.13
CA ALA A 379 3.37 -29.01 18.61
C ALA A 379 3.59 -28.35 19.99
N PRO A 380 4.29 -29.00 20.94
CA PRO A 380 4.42 -28.54 22.34
C PRO A 380 5.08 -27.16 22.52
N PHE A 381 5.77 -26.62 21.51
CA PHE A 381 6.58 -25.40 21.57
C PHE A 381 5.96 -24.19 20.83
N ALA A 382 4.63 -24.09 20.83
CA ALA A 382 3.94 -23.03 20.13
C ALA A 382 3.82 -21.72 20.94
N GLU A 383 4.94 -21.24 21.50
CA GLU A 383 4.97 -19.89 22.06
C GLU A 383 4.77 -18.86 20.94
N VAL A 384 3.84 -17.94 21.20
CA VAL A 384 3.60 -16.77 20.35
C VAL A 384 4.71 -15.78 20.65
N ASP A 385 5.52 -15.46 19.65
CA ASP A 385 6.51 -14.39 19.77
C ASP A 385 5.83 -13.06 19.45
N GLU A 386 5.64 -12.24 20.49
CA GLU A 386 5.06 -10.91 20.43
C GLU A 386 6.11 -9.81 20.61
N SER A 387 7.41 -10.12 20.55
CA SER A 387 8.45 -9.13 20.89
C SER A 387 8.57 -8.03 19.83
N ASN A 388 8.22 -8.31 18.58
CA ASN A 388 8.16 -7.30 17.54
C ASN A 388 6.99 -6.32 17.79
N PRO A 389 7.18 -5.00 17.68
CA PRO A 389 6.12 -4.02 17.96
C PRO A 389 4.95 -4.06 16.97
N TYR A 390 5.13 -4.58 15.75
CA TYR A 390 4.14 -4.44 14.68
C TYR A 390 3.36 -5.72 14.35
N PHE A 391 3.96 -6.89 14.54
CA PHE A 391 3.34 -8.17 14.18
C PHE A 391 3.76 -9.28 15.14
N VAL A 392 2.97 -10.37 15.16
CA VAL A 392 3.23 -11.56 15.97
C VAL A 392 3.68 -12.73 15.10
N LEU A 393 4.45 -13.65 15.69
CA LEU A 393 4.75 -14.97 15.12
C LEU A 393 4.11 -16.05 16.01
N ASP A 394 2.93 -16.51 15.60
CA ASP A 394 2.22 -17.63 16.21
C ASP A 394 2.59 -18.94 15.50
N ARG A 395 3.47 -19.72 16.14
CA ARG A 395 3.98 -20.98 15.60
C ARG A 395 2.92 -22.08 15.58
N SER A 396 1.86 -22.01 16.40
CA SER A 396 0.78 -23.01 16.43
C SER A 396 -0.06 -23.02 15.15
N ARG A 397 0.00 -21.93 14.36
CA ARG A 397 -0.67 -21.75 13.07
C ARG A 397 0.26 -21.93 11.88
N CYS A 398 1.54 -22.23 12.11
CA CYS A 398 2.56 -22.31 11.05
C CYS A 398 2.53 -23.65 10.34
N VAL A 399 2.55 -23.63 9.00
CA VAL A 399 2.62 -24.84 8.15
C VAL A 399 4.04 -25.16 7.66
N ALA A 400 5.05 -24.51 8.24
CA ALA A 400 6.47 -24.68 7.89
C ALA A 400 6.78 -24.61 6.37
N CYS A 401 6.11 -23.73 5.63
CA CYS A 401 6.28 -23.59 4.17
C CYS A 401 7.60 -22.89 3.75
N GLY A 402 8.22 -22.16 4.68
CA GLY A 402 9.49 -21.45 4.48
C GLY A 402 9.37 -20.20 3.59
N ILE A 403 8.17 -19.75 3.25
CA ILE A 403 7.97 -18.50 2.48
C ILE A 403 8.59 -17.32 3.23
N CYS A 404 8.32 -17.18 4.53
CA CYS A 404 8.87 -16.09 5.35
C CYS A 404 10.42 -16.07 5.34
N LEU A 405 11.07 -17.22 5.48
CA LEU A 405 12.52 -17.36 5.43
C LEU A 405 13.07 -16.96 4.05
N ARG A 406 12.52 -17.55 2.98
CA ARG A 406 12.96 -17.26 1.61
C ARG A 406 12.72 -15.80 1.23
N THR A 407 11.61 -15.21 1.66
CA THR A 407 11.37 -13.77 1.48
C THR A 407 12.40 -12.94 2.24
N CYS A 408 12.68 -13.26 3.50
CA CYS A 408 13.66 -12.52 4.30
C CYS A 408 15.08 -12.59 3.69
N ARG A 409 15.43 -13.72 3.06
CA ARG A 409 16.73 -13.94 2.41
C ARG A 409 16.80 -13.40 0.97
N GLN A 410 15.87 -13.81 0.11
CA GLN A 410 15.94 -13.57 -1.34
C GLN A 410 15.36 -12.22 -1.75
N VAL A 411 14.39 -11.70 -1.00
CA VAL A 411 13.73 -10.41 -1.32
C VAL A 411 14.28 -9.30 -0.43
N ASN A 412 14.26 -9.49 0.89
CA ASN A 412 14.77 -8.47 1.81
C ASN A 412 16.29 -8.49 1.88
N GLY A 413 16.93 -9.66 2.00
CA GLY A 413 18.38 -9.77 2.23
C GLY A 413 18.81 -9.57 3.69
N ALA A 414 17.86 -9.61 4.64
CA ALA A 414 18.19 -9.56 6.08
C ALA A 414 18.53 -10.94 6.66
N ASP A 415 18.02 -12.02 6.04
CA ASP A 415 18.23 -13.41 6.47
C ASP A 415 18.02 -13.69 7.98
N ALA A 416 17.07 -12.97 8.60
CA ALA A 416 16.83 -13.01 10.03
C ALA A 416 16.14 -14.28 10.55
N LEU A 417 15.62 -15.14 9.68
CA LEU A 417 14.77 -16.29 10.03
C LEU A 417 15.38 -17.59 9.53
N GLU A 418 15.21 -18.67 10.30
CA GLU A 418 15.57 -20.01 9.89
C GLU A 418 14.59 -21.09 10.39
N PHE A 419 14.81 -22.33 9.96
CA PHE A 419 14.13 -23.49 10.50
C PHE A 419 15.00 -24.15 11.56
N LYS A 420 14.41 -24.41 12.73
CA LYS A 420 14.97 -25.30 13.74
C LYS A 420 14.10 -26.55 13.83
N ARG A 421 14.74 -27.70 13.95
CA ARG A 421 14.04 -28.97 14.24
C ARG A 421 13.85 -29.08 15.74
N VAL A 422 12.61 -29.32 16.15
CA VAL A 422 12.23 -29.59 17.55
C VAL A 422 11.38 -30.85 17.50
N ASP A 423 11.89 -31.94 18.07
CA ASP A 423 11.34 -33.29 17.94
C ASP A 423 11.09 -33.67 16.46
N ASN A 424 9.84 -33.99 16.13
CA ASN A 424 9.39 -34.33 14.78
C ASN A 424 8.84 -33.13 13.99
N HIS A 425 8.95 -31.91 14.51
CA HIS A 425 8.43 -30.69 13.88
C HIS A 425 9.55 -29.75 13.42
N ARG A 426 9.26 -29.00 12.34
CA ARG A 426 10.08 -27.86 11.90
C ARG A 426 9.40 -26.58 12.33
N VAL A 427 10.10 -25.77 13.10
CA VAL A 427 9.60 -24.49 13.61
C VAL A 427 10.43 -23.34 13.05
N VAL A 428 9.76 -22.20 12.83
CA VAL A 428 10.42 -20.97 12.40
C VAL A 428 10.96 -20.27 13.64
N VAL A 429 12.25 -19.94 13.62
CA VAL A 429 12.93 -19.21 14.70
C VAL A 429 13.81 -18.10 14.13
N PRO A 430 14.12 -17.06 14.92
CA PRO A 430 15.20 -16.14 14.58
C PRO A 430 16.54 -16.87 14.49
N ARG A 431 17.34 -16.51 13.47
CA ARG A 431 18.61 -17.18 13.16
C ARG A 431 19.69 -17.02 14.24
N GLN A 432 19.63 -15.94 15.01
CA GLN A 432 20.57 -15.66 16.10
C GLN A 432 20.10 -16.23 17.45
N GLY A 433 18.98 -16.98 17.47
CA GLY A 433 18.28 -17.30 18.70
C GLY A 433 17.50 -16.11 19.26
N GLY A 434 16.84 -16.31 20.41
CA GLY A 434 16.04 -15.26 21.06
C GLY A 434 14.72 -14.95 20.34
N SER A 435 14.25 -13.72 20.56
CA SER A 435 13.01 -13.19 20.01
C SER A 435 13.21 -12.47 18.67
N LEU A 436 12.11 -12.18 17.95
CA LEU A 436 12.18 -11.41 16.71
C LEU A 436 12.83 -10.03 16.87
N ALA A 437 12.58 -9.34 17.98
CA ALA A 437 13.14 -8.02 18.29
C ALA A 437 14.67 -8.02 18.51
N GLU A 438 15.23 -9.13 18.98
CA GLU A 438 16.69 -9.28 19.20
C GLU A 438 17.43 -9.75 17.94
N SER A 439 16.68 -10.07 16.88
CA SER A 439 17.22 -10.59 15.63
C SER A 439 17.59 -9.50 14.63
N ALA A 440 18.26 -9.89 13.52
CA ALA A 440 18.50 -9.02 12.36
C ALA A 440 17.22 -8.58 11.59
N CYS A 441 16.02 -8.73 12.17
CA CYS A 441 14.77 -8.35 11.54
C CYS A 441 14.61 -6.83 11.43
N GLU A 442 14.55 -6.32 10.20
CA GLU A 442 14.33 -4.90 9.89
C GLU A 442 12.84 -4.47 9.99
N SER A 443 11.95 -5.35 10.47
CA SER A 443 10.50 -5.10 10.57
C SER A 443 9.82 -4.66 9.27
N CYS A 444 10.32 -5.09 8.10
CA CYS A 444 9.76 -4.71 6.80
C CYS A 444 8.36 -5.30 6.52
N GLY A 445 7.99 -6.37 7.22
CA GLY A 445 6.67 -7.01 7.11
C GLY A 445 6.43 -7.79 5.81
N GLU A 446 7.45 -7.98 4.97
CA GLU A 446 7.34 -8.76 3.72
C GLU A 446 7.04 -10.25 3.99
N CYS A 447 7.48 -10.79 5.14
CA CYS A 447 7.14 -12.12 5.61
C CYS A 447 5.67 -12.23 6.08
N VAL A 448 5.14 -11.19 6.72
CA VAL A 448 3.73 -11.10 7.16
C VAL A 448 2.82 -11.08 5.93
N ALA A 449 3.18 -10.27 4.94
CA ALA A 449 2.42 -10.10 3.71
C ALA A 449 2.25 -11.41 2.92
N ARG A 450 3.32 -12.19 2.83
CA ARG A 450 3.36 -13.44 2.04
C ARG A 450 3.04 -14.70 2.83
N CYS A 451 2.85 -14.61 4.15
CA CYS A 451 2.51 -15.78 4.93
C CYS A 451 1.18 -16.37 4.43
N PRO A 452 1.11 -17.65 4.02
CA PRO A 452 -0.11 -18.24 3.46
C PRO A 452 -1.18 -18.51 4.52
N VAL A 453 -0.79 -18.50 5.80
CA VAL A 453 -1.60 -18.88 6.97
C VAL A 453 -1.53 -17.82 8.06
N GLY A 454 -2.28 -17.99 9.15
CA GLY A 454 -2.37 -17.03 10.25
C GLY A 454 -1.19 -17.02 11.23
N ALA A 455 -0.01 -17.49 10.81
CA ALA A 455 1.17 -17.59 11.67
C ALA A 455 1.91 -16.26 11.85
N LEU A 456 1.89 -15.40 10.82
CA LEU A 456 2.45 -14.05 10.89
C LEU A 456 1.32 -13.07 10.59
N LEU A 457 0.97 -12.24 11.58
CA LEU A 457 -0.15 -11.30 11.48
C LEU A 457 0.21 -9.96 12.14
N PRO A 458 -0.20 -8.82 11.57
CA PRO A 458 -0.09 -7.53 12.25
C PRO A 458 -0.87 -7.55 13.57
N LYS A 459 -0.34 -6.92 14.62
CA LYS A 459 -0.99 -6.86 15.95
C LYS A 459 -2.33 -6.13 15.90
N GLU A 460 -2.39 -5.02 15.15
CA GLU A 460 -3.57 -4.16 15.07
C GLU A 460 -4.51 -4.52 13.91
N LEU A 461 -4.34 -5.69 13.27
CA LEU A 461 -5.17 -6.04 12.12
C LEU A 461 -6.63 -6.18 12.52
N GLN A 462 -7.50 -5.35 11.96
CA GLN A 462 -8.95 -5.56 11.99
C GLN A 462 -9.48 -5.72 10.57
N GLN A 463 -10.61 -6.40 10.41
CA GLN A 463 -11.27 -6.41 9.11
C GLN A 463 -11.94 -5.05 8.87
N PRO A 464 -11.64 -4.41 7.74
CA PRO A 464 -12.30 -3.18 7.36
C PRO A 464 -13.75 -3.42 6.95
N GLY A 465 -14.59 -2.39 7.09
CA GLY A 465 -15.93 -2.35 6.50
C GLY A 465 -15.92 -1.91 5.04
N ARG A 466 -14.87 -1.18 4.63
CA ARG A 466 -14.61 -0.70 3.27
C ARG A 466 -13.09 -0.67 3.03
N GLU A 467 -12.62 -1.11 1.87
CA GLU A 467 -11.24 -0.96 1.40
C GLU A 467 -11.22 0.00 0.20
N VAL A 468 -10.26 0.93 0.17
CA VAL A 468 -10.07 1.87 -0.94
C VAL A 468 -8.61 1.81 -1.37
N GLU A 469 -8.39 1.74 -2.69
CA GLU A 469 -7.05 1.87 -3.26
C GLU A 469 -6.59 3.32 -3.22
N THR A 470 -5.36 3.55 -2.77
CA THR A 470 -4.69 4.86 -2.75
C THR A 470 -3.17 4.65 -2.71
N VAL A 471 -2.41 5.69 -2.40
CA VAL A 471 -0.95 5.65 -2.33
C VAL A 471 -0.43 5.90 -0.92
N CYS A 472 0.71 5.26 -0.61
CA CYS A 472 1.47 5.52 0.61
C CYS A 472 2.25 6.84 0.49
N THR A 473 2.14 7.68 1.51
CA THR A 473 2.69 9.05 1.54
C THR A 473 3.87 9.22 2.49
N GLU A 474 4.56 8.12 2.83
CA GLU A 474 5.65 8.12 3.81
C GLU A 474 7.02 8.50 3.21
N CYS A 475 7.24 8.26 1.92
CA CYS A 475 8.44 8.64 1.18
C CYS A 475 8.10 8.89 -0.30
N GLY A 476 9.08 9.31 -1.11
CA GLY A 476 8.89 9.68 -2.51
C GLY A 476 8.52 8.55 -3.49
N ILE A 477 8.37 7.29 -3.06
CA ILE A 477 8.05 6.18 -3.99
C ILE A 477 6.58 6.17 -4.40
N GLY A 478 5.66 6.59 -3.52
CA GLY A 478 4.22 6.45 -3.74
C GLY A 478 3.80 4.99 -3.96
N CYS A 479 3.96 4.13 -2.95
CA CYS A 479 3.58 2.72 -3.11
C CYS A 479 2.04 2.55 -3.10
N GLY A 480 1.48 1.85 -4.09
CA GLY A 480 0.06 1.49 -4.11
C GLY A 480 -0.36 0.60 -2.95
N VAL A 481 -1.44 0.98 -2.28
CA VAL A 481 -1.94 0.35 -1.05
C VAL A 481 -3.47 0.41 -1.02
N TYR A 482 -4.09 -0.66 -0.55
CA TYR A 482 -5.49 -0.69 -0.13
C TYR A 482 -5.54 -0.39 1.36
N PHE A 483 -5.95 0.81 1.71
CA PHE A 483 -6.28 1.11 3.10
C PHE A 483 -7.72 0.71 3.38
N GLY A 484 -7.93 0.11 4.54
CA GLY A 484 -9.23 -0.31 5.00
C GLY A 484 -9.72 0.59 6.13
N ALA A 485 -10.97 1.05 6.03
CA ALA A 485 -11.63 1.84 7.05
C ALA A 485 -12.77 1.09 7.74
N ARG A 486 -12.97 1.40 9.02
CA ARG A 486 -14.08 0.92 9.86
C ARG A 486 -14.40 1.97 10.91
N GLY A 487 -15.69 2.33 11.04
CA GLY A 487 -16.13 3.36 11.98
C GLY A 487 -15.44 4.71 11.75
N GLY A 488 -15.23 5.08 10.48
CA GLY A 488 -14.55 6.33 10.10
C GLY A 488 -13.04 6.35 10.32
N ARG A 489 -12.41 5.26 10.78
CA ARG A 489 -10.98 5.17 11.11
C ARG A 489 -10.27 4.14 10.23
N LEU A 490 -8.99 4.35 9.96
CA LEU A 490 -8.17 3.32 9.32
C LEU A 490 -7.94 2.13 10.26
N VAL A 491 -7.96 0.91 9.72
CA VAL A 491 -7.76 -0.32 10.51
C VAL A 491 -6.90 -1.38 9.82
N SER A 492 -6.54 -1.18 8.56
CA SER A 492 -5.69 -2.13 7.83
C SER A 492 -5.01 -1.49 6.63
N ALA A 493 -3.84 -2.01 6.27
CA ALA A 493 -3.13 -1.69 5.04
C ALA A 493 -2.76 -2.98 4.30
N ARG A 494 -3.23 -3.12 3.06
CA ARG A 494 -2.94 -4.27 2.20
C ARG A 494 -2.25 -3.80 0.92
N GLN A 495 -1.29 -4.57 0.45
CA GLN A 495 -0.51 -4.24 -0.74
C GLN A 495 -1.38 -4.24 -2.00
N ASN A 496 -1.13 -3.29 -2.93
CA ASN A 496 -1.63 -3.41 -4.29
C ASN A 496 -0.65 -4.18 -5.18
N LEU A 497 -1.00 -5.41 -5.55
CA LEU A 497 -0.17 -6.31 -6.36
C LEU A 497 0.02 -5.84 -7.81
N SER A 498 -0.93 -5.11 -8.38
CA SER A 498 -0.86 -4.64 -9.78
C SER A 498 -0.14 -3.30 -9.94
N HIS A 499 0.17 -2.61 -8.83
CA HIS A 499 0.73 -1.25 -8.87
C HIS A 499 2.03 -1.15 -9.70
N LYS A 500 2.12 -0.18 -10.62
CA LYS A 500 3.23 -0.02 -11.59
C LYS A 500 4.62 0.03 -10.94
N THR A 501 4.74 0.76 -9.84
CA THR A 501 6.04 1.01 -9.18
C THR A 501 6.36 -0.04 -8.13
N SER A 502 5.43 -0.32 -7.23
CA SER A 502 5.68 -1.16 -6.04
C SER A 502 5.37 -2.64 -6.26
N LYS A 503 4.53 -3.02 -7.25
CA LYS A 503 4.14 -4.41 -7.56
C LYS A 503 3.85 -5.26 -6.32
N GLY A 504 3.02 -4.73 -5.42
CA GLY A 504 2.65 -5.44 -4.21
C GLY A 504 3.66 -5.34 -3.07
N ARG A 505 4.66 -4.46 -3.11
CA ARG A 505 5.62 -4.28 -2.00
C ARG A 505 5.27 -3.06 -1.15
N LEU A 506 5.49 -3.18 0.16
CA LEU A 506 5.37 -2.09 1.12
C LEU A 506 6.46 -2.24 2.18
N CYS A 507 7.09 -1.13 2.57
CA CYS A 507 8.02 -1.12 3.71
C CYS A 507 7.27 -1.10 5.05
N GLY A 508 8.02 -1.17 6.16
CA GLY A 508 7.44 -1.07 7.51
C GLY A 508 6.61 0.20 7.71
N LYS A 509 7.08 1.36 7.22
CA LYS A 509 6.36 2.65 7.30
C LYS A 509 4.99 2.58 6.63
N GLY A 510 4.93 2.15 5.36
CA GLY A 510 3.66 2.07 4.63
C GLY A 510 2.73 0.96 5.12
N ARG A 511 3.26 -0.09 5.77
CA ARG A 511 2.47 -1.24 6.24
C ARG A 511 1.90 -1.04 7.64
N PHE A 512 2.64 -0.38 8.51
CA PHE A 512 2.32 -0.27 9.94
C PHE A 512 2.19 1.18 10.43
N GLY A 513 2.74 2.17 9.70
CA GLY A 513 2.79 3.58 10.13
C GLY A 513 1.49 4.38 9.98
N TRP A 514 0.45 3.81 9.38
CA TRP A 514 -0.84 4.49 9.18
C TRP A 514 -1.61 4.78 10.48
N GLY A 515 -1.20 4.19 11.61
CA GLY A 515 -1.78 4.45 12.93
C GLY A 515 -1.70 5.91 13.39
N VAL A 516 -0.79 6.72 12.83
CA VAL A 516 -0.67 8.16 13.14
C VAL A 516 -1.96 8.94 12.84
N LEU A 517 -2.73 8.53 11.82
CA LEU A 517 -4.01 9.19 11.49
C LEU A 517 -5.07 8.98 12.58
N ASN A 518 -4.92 7.90 13.35
CA ASN A 518 -5.83 7.53 14.43
C ASN A 518 -5.41 8.11 15.80
N HIS A 519 -4.30 8.84 15.87
CA HIS A 519 -3.72 9.30 17.13
C HIS A 519 -4.66 10.30 17.85
N PRO A 520 -4.82 10.20 19.19
CA PRO A 520 -5.72 11.08 19.94
C PRO A 520 -5.33 12.57 19.88
N ASP A 521 -4.04 12.87 19.74
CA ASP A 521 -3.49 14.24 19.70
C ASP A 521 -3.70 14.97 18.36
N ARG A 522 -4.37 14.34 17.39
CA ARG A 522 -4.76 15.01 16.14
C ARG A 522 -5.61 16.24 16.45
N LEU A 523 -5.32 17.35 15.79
CA LEU A 523 -6.13 18.56 15.86
C LEU A 523 -7.53 18.28 15.28
N LYS A 524 -8.57 18.64 16.04
CA LYS A 524 -9.97 18.39 15.69
C LYS A 524 -10.74 19.68 15.39
N THR A 525 -10.35 20.78 15.99
CA THR A 525 -11.02 22.08 15.91
C THR A 525 -9.97 23.17 15.69
N PRO A 526 -10.33 24.28 15.02
CA PRO A 526 -9.48 25.46 14.95
C PRO A 526 -9.09 25.95 16.35
N LEU A 527 -7.83 26.37 16.49
CA LEU A 527 -7.34 27.00 17.71
C LEU A 527 -6.91 28.44 17.41
N ILE A 528 -7.25 29.36 18.29
CA ILE A 528 -6.82 30.76 18.21
C ILE A 528 -6.19 31.17 19.53
N LYS A 529 -5.21 32.06 19.49
CA LYS A 529 -4.62 32.63 20.71
C LYS A 529 -5.47 33.79 21.24
N LYS A 530 -5.96 33.66 22.47
CA LYS A 530 -6.53 34.75 23.28
C LYS A 530 -5.69 34.86 24.56
N ASP A 531 -5.23 36.08 24.87
CA ASP A 531 -4.37 36.36 26.04
C ASP A 531 -3.15 35.42 26.18
N GLY A 532 -2.55 35.06 25.04
CA GLY A 532 -1.37 34.17 24.98
C GLY A 532 -1.67 32.68 25.12
N GLN A 533 -2.92 32.26 25.31
CA GLN A 533 -3.33 30.86 25.43
C GLN A 533 -4.19 30.42 24.24
N PHE A 534 -4.09 29.14 23.86
CA PHE A 534 -4.95 28.57 22.83
C PHE A 534 -6.34 28.27 23.38
N VAL A 535 -7.35 28.72 22.64
CA VAL A 535 -8.75 28.35 22.85
C VAL A 535 -9.32 27.74 21.57
N GLU A 536 -10.23 26.79 21.71
CA GLU A 536 -10.98 26.24 20.57
C GLU A 536 -11.88 27.34 19.96
N ALA A 537 -11.96 27.38 18.64
CA ALA A 537 -12.74 28.35 17.88
C ALA A 537 -13.56 27.69 16.76
N GLY A 538 -14.63 28.37 16.35
CA GLY A 538 -15.37 28.00 15.14
C GLY A 538 -14.61 28.36 13.87
N TRP A 539 -14.95 27.71 12.75
CA TRP A 539 -14.33 28.00 11.45
C TRP A 539 -14.54 29.45 11.02
N GLU A 540 -15.72 30.03 11.21
CA GLU A 540 -15.98 31.44 10.87
C GLU A 540 -15.05 32.42 11.60
N GLU A 541 -14.85 32.24 12.90
CA GLU A 541 -13.97 33.09 13.70
C GLU A 541 -12.50 32.91 13.29
N ALA A 542 -12.04 31.66 13.18
CA ALA A 542 -10.65 31.36 12.84
C ALA A 542 -10.27 31.82 11.43
N LEU A 543 -11.14 31.59 10.44
CA LEU A 543 -10.92 32.03 9.06
C LEU A 543 -11.05 33.54 8.92
N GLY A 544 -11.97 34.18 9.66
CA GLY A 544 -12.08 35.64 9.73
C GLY A 544 -10.81 36.29 10.29
N LEU A 545 -10.24 35.72 11.36
CA LEU A 545 -8.98 36.18 11.93
C LEU A 545 -7.80 35.99 10.96
N ALA A 546 -7.72 34.83 10.28
CA ALA A 546 -6.73 34.57 9.25
C ALA A 546 -6.82 35.59 8.10
N ALA A 547 -8.00 35.74 7.50
CA ALA A 547 -8.24 36.65 6.37
C ALA A 547 -7.97 38.12 6.75
N GLY A 548 -8.43 38.57 7.92
CA GLY A 548 -8.16 39.93 8.42
C GLY A 548 -6.68 40.16 8.71
N GLY A 549 -6.00 39.17 9.28
CA GLY A 549 -4.56 39.22 9.51
C GLY A 549 -3.75 39.33 8.23
N PHE A 550 -4.03 38.50 7.23
CA PHE A 550 -3.37 38.57 5.92
C PHE A 550 -3.69 39.84 5.14
N SER A 551 -4.92 40.33 5.22
CA SER A 551 -5.33 41.57 4.55
C SER A 551 -4.52 42.79 5.02
N ARG A 552 -4.06 42.81 6.27
CA ARG A 552 -3.19 43.88 6.82
C ARG A 552 -1.77 43.89 6.25
N TYR A 553 -1.32 42.79 5.65
CA TYR A 553 0.09 42.61 5.22
C TYR A 553 0.22 42.18 3.74
N LYS A 554 -0.78 42.50 2.90
CA LYS A 554 -0.68 42.35 1.43
C LYS A 554 0.47 43.18 0.84
N GLY A 555 0.95 42.81 -0.35
CA GLY A 555 1.97 43.57 -1.08
C GLY A 555 3.40 43.29 -0.63
N GLY A 556 3.73 42.02 -0.33
CA GLY A 556 5.09 41.56 -0.02
C GLY A 556 5.44 41.43 1.47
N GLY A 557 4.55 41.87 2.39
CA GLY A 557 4.74 41.72 3.84
C GLY A 557 4.45 40.32 4.40
N ALA A 558 3.91 39.43 3.55
CA ALA A 558 3.52 38.07 3.90
C ALA A 558 4.44 37.02 3.26
N VAL A 559 4.66 35.92 3.98
CA VAL A 559 5.43 34.74 3.54
C VAL A 559 4.53 33.51 3.59
N VAL A 560 4.59 32.68 2.55
CA VAL A 560 3.89 31.39 2.49
C VAL A 560 4.93 30.27 2.49
N LEU A 561 4.84 29.38 3.45
CA LEU A 561 5.62 28.17 3.53
C LEU A 561 4.71 26.96 3.38
N TYR A 562 5.07 25.99 2.57
CA TYR A 562 4.30 24.75 2.41
C TYR A 562 5.20 23.51 2.51
N SER A 563 4.61 22.38 2.87
CA SER A 563 5.31 21.09 2.88
C SER A 563 5.08 20.32 1.57
N PRO A 564 6.11 19.68 0.98
CA PRO A 564 5.95 18.68 -0.07
C PRO A 564 5.26 17.37 0.38
N ARG A 565 4.53 17.38 1.50
CA ARG A 565 3.60 16.33 1.94
C ARG A 565 2.13 16.65 1.58
N VAL A 566 1.86 17.86 1.08
CA VAL A 566 0.56 18.27 0.54
C VAL A 566 0.43 17.85 -0.93
N THR A 567 -0.79 17.83 -1.47
CA THR A 567 -1.08 17.37 -2.84
C THR A 567 -0.67 18.39 -3.88
N ASN A 568 -0.56 17.99 -5.14
CA ASN A 568 -0.23 18.91 -6.24
C ASN A 568 -1.22 20.08 -6.31
N GLU A 569 -2.50 19.80 -6.07
CA GLU A 569 -3.56 20.80 -6.03
C GLU A 569 -3.35 21.82 -4.91
N GLU A 570 -2.96 21.35 -3.73
CA GLU A 570 -2.71 22.19 -2.56
C GLU A 570 -1.44 23.05 -2.74
N ILE A 571 -0.41 22.50 -3.39
CA ILE A 571 0.81 23.25 -3.77
C ILE A 571 0.45 24.35 -4.78
N TYR A 572 -0.36 24.02 -5.80
CA TYR A 572 -0.82 24.98 -6.79
C TYR A 572 -1.67 26.10 -6.16
N LEU A 573 -2.57 25.75 -5.23
CA LEU A 573 -3.35 26.74 -4.50
C LEU A 573 -2.50 27.62 -3.60
N ALA A 574 -1.45 27.08 -2.95
CA ALA A 574 -0.52 27.90 -2.18
C ALA A 574 0.19 28.94 -3.08
N LEU A 575 0.61 28.54 -4.28
CA LEU A 575 1.14 29.45 -5.31
C LEU A 575 0.11 30.52 -5.70
N LYS A 576 -1.09 30.10 -6.10
CA LYS A 576 -2.17 31.00 -6.53
C LYS A 576 -2.53 31.99 -5.41
N PHE A 577 -2.64 31.53 -4.17
CA PHE A 577 -2.92 32.35 -3.00
C PHE A 577 -1.80 33.38 -2.74
N ALA A 578 -0.53 32.95 -2.73
CA ALA A 578 0.59 33.85 -2.52
C ALA A 578 0.67 34.96 -3.59
N ARG A 579 0.49 34.61 -4.86
CA ARG A 579 0.63 35.55 -5.98
C ARG A 579 -0.63 36.40 -6.17
N ALA A 580 -1.80 35.79 -6.34
CA ALA A 580 -3.04 36.49 -6.68
C ALA A 580 -3.70 37.18 -5.48
N VAL A 581 -3.61 36.62 -4.26
CA VAL A 581 -4.34 37.14 -3.09
C VAL A 581 -3.45 38.02 -2.21
N LEU A 582 -2.24 37.54 -1.90
CA LEU A 582 -1.30 38.27 -1.04
C LEU A 582 -0.40 39.26 -1.80
N GLY A 583 -0.22 39.08 -3.11
CA GLY A 583 0.68 39.89 -3.92
C GLY A 583 2.15 39.76 -3.49
N THR A 584 2.59 38.56 -3.08
CA THR A 584 3.95 38.31 -2.58
C THR A 584 4.69 37.28 -3.43
N SER A 585 6.01 37.45 -3.60
CA SER A 585 6.89 36.41 -4.14
C SER A 585 7.49 35.50 -3.09
N ASN A 586 7.26 35.80 -1.81
CA ASN A 586 7.86 35.10 -0.70
C ASN A 586 7.10 33.80 -0.43
N ILE A 587 7.16 32.88 -1.39
CA ILE A 587 6.66 31.52 -1.26
C ILE A 587 7.80 30.54 -1.48
N ALA A 588 7.94 29.61 -0.54
CA ALA A 588 8.92 28.54 -0.62
C ALA A 588 8.39 27.28 0.02
N ASP A 589 8.97 26.15 -0.36
CA ASP A 589 8.75 24.94 0.38
C ASP A 589 9.58 24.98 1.69
N ALA A 590 9.06 24.38 2.76
CA ALA A 590 9.65 24.48 4.09
C ALA A 590 10.66 23.36 4.42
N GLU A 591 10.95 22.45 3.47
CA GLU A 591 11.62 21.19 3.77
C GLU A 591 12.77 20.81 2.82
N SER A 592 12.87 21.46 1.66
CA SER A 592 13.84 21.14 0.61
C SER A 592 15.13 21.94 0.73
N PHE A 593 15.16 23.03 1.49
CA PHE A 593 16.35 23.87 1.75
C PHE A 593 17.29 23.97 0.52
N ALA A 594 18.59 23.64 0.67
CA ALA A 594 19.59 23.67 -0.39
C ALA A 594 19.41 22.55 -1.46
N SER A 595 18.68 21.48 -1.14
CA SER A 595 18.43 20.34 -2.04
C SER A 595 17.78 20.76 -3.36
N ARG A 596 16.89 21.75 -3.30
CA ARG A 596 16.18 22.30 -4.46
C ARG A 596 17.12 23.01 -5.44
N ALA A 597 18.06 23.81 -4.94
CA ALA A 597 19.06 24.47 -5.78
C ALA A 597 19.98 23.45 -6.47
N GLY A 598 20.38 22.38 -5.78
CA GLY A 598 21.16 21.29 -6.39
C GLY A 598 20.44 20.62 -7.58
N LEU A 599 19.11 20.46 -7.50
CA LEU A 599 18.31 19.87 -8.58
C LEU A 599 18.11 20.86 -9.74
N LEU A 600 17.62 22.06 -9.45
CA LEU A 600 17.32 23.06 -10.49
C LEU A 600 18.59 23.56 -11.19
N ASP A 601 19.61 23.96 -10.42
CA ASP A 601 20.82 24.59 -10.95
C ASP A 601 21.87 23.55 -11.38
N GLY A 602 21.89 22.39 -10.73
CA GLY A 602 22.79 21.28 -11.05
C GLY A 602 22.29 20.45 -12.23
N LEU A 603 21.11 19.83 -12.12
CA LEU A 603 20.57 18.98 -13.19
C LEU A 603 19.88 19.79 -14.28
N GLY A 604 19.01 20.74 -13.92
CA GLY A 604 18.22 21.49 -14.89
C GLY A 604 19.08 22.19 -15.94
N THR A 605 20.21 22.78 -15.53
CA THR A 605 21.12 23.47 -16.46
C THR A 605 22.03 22.55 -17.28
N THR A 606 22.18 21.28 -16.89
CA THR A 606 23.05 20.30 -17.57
C THR A 606 22.26 19.38 -18.49
N VAL A 607 21.10 18.88 -18.05
CA VAL A 607 20.28 17.90 -18.77
C VAL A 607 18.84 18.36 -19.06
N GLY A 608 18.42 19.53 -18.58
CA GLY A 608 17.10 20.08 -18.88
C GLY A 608 15.93 19.44 -18.12
N SER A 609 16.21 18.60 -17.12
CA SER A 609 15.19 17.97 -16.27
C SER A 609 15.64 17.79 -14.83
N ASN A 610 14.72 17.96 -13.88
CA ASN A 610 15.00 17.92 -12.43
C ASN A 610 14.41 16.68 -11.74
N ALA A 611 14.37 15.55 -12.44
CA ALA A 611 13.68 14.34 -12.00
C ALA A 611 14.53 13.08 -12.20
N MET A 612 14.11 11.96 -11.60
CA MET A 612 14.61 10.64 -11.96
C MET A 612 14.42 10.39 -13.45
N THR A 613 15.29 9.62 -14.09
CA THR A 613 15.24 9.42 -15.56
C THR A 613 14.52 8.14 -15.99
N ILE A 614 14.31 7.20 -15.08
CA ILE A 614 13.71 5.89 -15.36
C ILE A 614 12.64 5.52 -14.33
N PRO A 615 11.74 4.56 -14.61
CA PRO A 615 10.87 3.96 -13.62
C PRO A 615 11.66 3.17 -12.57
N VAL A 616 11.19 3.13 -11.31
CA VAL A 616 11.83 2.33 -10.24
C VAL A 616 12.04 0.87 -10.65
N ARG A 617 11.08 0.29 -11.38
CA ARG A 617 11.14 -1.12 -11.83
C ARG A 617 12.25 -1.39 -12.83
N GLN A 618 12.79 -0.37 -13.50
CA GLN A 618 13.88 -0.54 -14.45
C GLN A 618 15.26 -0.58 -13.76
N ILE A 619 15.35 -0.31 -12.46
CA ILE A 619 16.59 -0.44 -11.68
C ILE A 619 17.16 -1.86 -11.78
N GLU A 620 16.29 -2.87 -11.79
CA GLU A 620 16.70 -4.28 -11.93
C GLU A 620 17.44 -4.57 -13.25
N ARG A 621 17.30 -3.73 -14.28
CA ARG A 621 17.94 -3.89 -15.59
C ARG A 621 19.39 -3.38 -15.63
N ALA A 622 19.81 -2.58 -14.66
CA ALA A 622 21.16 -2.03 -14.63
C ALA A 622 22.20 -3.13 -14.32
N ALA A 623 23.34 -3.07 -15.01
CA ALA A 623 24.50 -3.90 -14.77
C ALA A 623 25.46 -3.29 -13.74
N GLY A 624 25.36 -1.97 -13.48
CA GLY A 624 26.14 -1.26 -12.48
C GLY A 624 25.29 -0.26 -11.68
N HIS A 625 25.53 -0.19 -10.37
CA HIS A 625 24.92 0.77 -9.46
C HIS A 625 25.99 1.57 -8.75
N PHE A 626 25.93 2.89 -8.85
CA PHE A 626 26.78 3.80 -8.08
C PHE A 626 25.92 4.57 -7.08
N VAL A 627 26.06 4.25 -5.80
CA VAL A 627 25.35 4.89 -4.69
C VAL A 627 26.32 5.84 -3.98
N ILE A 628 26.01 7.12 -3.92
CA ILE A 628 26.83 8.15 -3.26
C ILE A 628 26.02 8.95 -2.24
N SER A 629 26.57 9.14 -1.04
CA SER A 629 25.99 9.90 0.09
C SER A 629 24.48 9.63 0.24
N SER A 630 24.14 8.34 0.38
CA SER A 630 22.75 7.88 0.33
C SER A 630 22.60 6.46 0.88
N SER A 631 21.50 6.24 1.62
CA SER A 631 21.08 4.92 2.08
C SER A 631 19.69 4.57 1.52
N PRO A 632 19.60 4.00 0.29
CA PRO A 632 18.33 3.69 -0.35
C PRO A 632 17.49 2.69 0.45
N THR A 633 18.11 1.76 1.17
CA THR A 633 17.40 0.75 1.98
C THR A 633 16.62 1.32 3.15
N GLU A 634 17.02 2.49 3.65
CA GLU A 634 16.37 3.15 4.79
C GLU A 634 15.41 4.25 4.30
N SER A 635 15.87 5.08 3.37
CA SER A 635 15.11 6.22 2.82
C SER A 635 14.00 5.76 1.86
N HIS A 636 14.35 4.86 0.92
CA HIS A 636 13.51 4.42 -0.20
C HIS A 636 13.53 2.88 -0.34
N PRO A 637 12.99 2.12 0.62
CA PRO A 637 13.23 0.67 0.71
C PRO A 637 12.90 -0.12 -0.55
N ILE A 638 11.91 0.32 -1.35
CA ILE A 638 11.57 -0.31 -2.64
C ILE A 638 12.73 -0.22 -3.64
N ILE A 639 13.41 0.93 -3.72
CA ILE A 639 14.62 1.09 -4.54
C ILE A 639 15.75 0.21 -3.99
N GLY A 640 15.94 0.20 -2.67
CA GLY A 640 16.90 -0.71 -2.03
C GLY A 640 16.66 -2.18 -2.39
N PHE A 641 15.40 -2.64 -2.45
CA PHE A 641 15.06 -3.98 -2.90
C PHE A 641 15.40 -4.23 -4.37
N GLU A 642 15.18 -3.26 -5.26
CA GLU A 642 15.53 -3.41 -6.68
C GLU A 642 17.04 -3.46 -6.90
N ILE A 643 17.83 -2.67 -6.15
CA ILE A 643 19.30 -2.75 -6.15
C ILE A 643 19.74 -4.13 -5.66
N ARG A 644 19.25 -4.60 -4.51
CA ARG A 644 19.55 -5.94 -3.97
C ARG A 644 19.26 -7.03 -4.99
N LYS A 645 18.09 -6.96 -5.64
CA LYS A 645 17.66 -7.92 -6.67
C LYS A 645 18.60 -7.91 -7.88
N SER A 646 19.03 -6.74 -8.33
CA SER A 646 19.97 -6.59 -9.45
C SER A 646 21.35 -7.15 -9.12
N VAL A 647 21.91 -6.82 -7.94
CA VAL A 647 23.23 -7.30 -7.50
C VAL A 647 23.24 -8.83 -7.33
N ASN A 648 22.16 -9.41 -6.80
CA ASN A 648 22.01 -10.87 -6.71
C ASN A 648 21.99 -11.58 -8.08
N LYS A 649 21.76 -10.86 -9.18
CA LYS A 649 21.88 -11.37 -10.55
C LYS A 649 23.25 -11.12 -11.19
N GLY A 650 24.19 -10.52 -10.45
CA GLY A 650 25.55 -10.26 -10.91
C GLY A 650 25.87 -8.79 -11.24
N ALA A 651 24.93 -7.86 -11.04
CA ALA A 651 25.23 -6.43 -11.20
C ALA A 651 26.29 -5.96 -10.20
N LYS A 652 27.12 -5.01 -10.62
CA LYS A 652 28.18 -4.41 -9.79
C LYS A 652 27.61 -3.28 -8.93
N LEU A 653 28.16 -3.11 -7.73
CA LEU A 653 27.75 -2.10 -6.77
C LEU A 653 28.97 -1.30 -6.30
N ILE A 654 28.88 0.02 -6.40
CA ILE A 654 29.85 0.99 -5.85
C ILE A 654 29.11 1.79 -4.80
N ILE A 655 29.68 1.88 -3.59
CA ILE A 655 29.14 2.68 -2.48
C ILE A 655 30.20 3.71 -2.09
N ALA A 656 29.89 4.99 -2.33
CA ALA A 656 30.65 6.13 -1.83
C ALA A 656 29.89 6.79 -0.68
N ASP A 657 30.20 6.36 0.54
CA ASP A 657 29.58 6.91 1.75
C ASP A 657 30.59 6.87 2.89
N SER A 658 30.52 7.86 3.78
CA SER A 658 31.36 7.92 4.97
C SER A 658 30.98 6.82 5.99
N ARG A 659 29.74 6.33 5.93
CA ARG A 659 29.19 5.29 6.81
C ARG A 659 29.05 3.95 6.10
N GLU A 660 28.97 2.87 6.88
CA GLU A 660 28.43 1.62 6.35
C GLU A 660 26.91 1.73 6.26
N ILE A 661 26.33 1.29 5.15
CA ILE A 661 24.87 1.28 4.95
C ILE A 661 24.37 -0.17 4.82
N PRO A 662 23.06 -0.45 4.96
CA PRO A 662 22.56 -1.82 4.87
C PRO A 662 22.80 -2.51 3.51
N LEU A 663 23.13 -1.76 2.44
CA LEU A 663 23.58 -2.33 1.16
C LEU A 663 25.01 -2.87 1.21
N SER A 664 25.85 -2.43 2.15
CA SER A 664 27.25 -2.89 2.32
C SER A 664 27.36 -4.38 2.68
N ARG A 665 26.26 -5.05 3.01
CA ARG A 665 26.21 -6.52 3.18
C ARG A 665 26.33 -7.29 1.86
N LEU A 666 26.13 -6.62 0.73
CA LEU A 666 26.31 -7.18 -0.60
C LEU A 666 27.77 -7.00 -1.08
N PRO A 667 28.24 -7.80 -2.05
CA PRO A 667 29.52 -7.54 -2.70
C PRO A 667 29.54 -6.15 -3.36
N HIS A 668 30.50 -5.30 -2.97
CA HIS A 668 30.59 -3.92 -3.43
C HIS A 668 32.02 -3.39 -3.43
N ILE A 669 32.28 -2.35 -4.22
CA ILE A 669 33.44 -1.47 -4.06
C ILE A 669 33.06 -0.38 -3.07
N ARG A 670 33.87 -0.20 -2.03
CA ARG A 670 33.67 0.83 -1.01
C ARG A 670 34.61 2.01 -1.24
N LEU A 671 34.05 3.21 -1.28
CA LEU A 671 34.78 4.47 -1.29
C LEU A 671 34.44 5.23 0.00
N ALA A 672 35.22 4.99 1.05
CA ALA A 672 35.02 5.61 2.36
C ALA A 672 35.62 7.02 2.39
N LEU A 673 34.92 7.97 1.77
CA LEU A 673 35.34 9.37 1.70
C LEU A 673 35.17 10.12 3.02
N ARG A 674 36.00 11.15 3.23
CA ARG A 674 35.75 12.18 4.24
C ARG A 674 34.46 12.95 3.88
N PRO A 675 33.58 13.26 4.85
CA PRO A 675 32.39 14.05 4.60
C PRO A 675 32.70 15.38 3.88
N SER A 676 31.81 15.82 3.00
CA SER A 676 31.94 17.07 2.20
C SER A 676 33.05 17.06 1.14
N THR A 677 33.66 15.90 0.84
CA THR A 677 34.68 15.76 -0.22
C THR A 677 34.15 15.06 -1.48
N GLU A 678 32.83 14.93 -1.63
CA GLU A 678 32.17 14.27 -2.76
C GLU A 678 32.61 14.87 -4.10
N LEU A 679 32.65 16.20 -4.22
CA LEU A 679 33.11 16.86 -5.45
C LEU A 679 34.51 16.40 -5.86
N ALA A 680 35.44 16.31 -4.91
CA ALA A 680 36.81 15.86 -5.20
C ALA A 680 36.83 14.40 -5.68
N LEU A 681 36.05 13.53 -5.05
CA LEU A 681 35.93 12.13 -5.47
C LEU A 681 35.41 12.03 -6.92
N LEU A 682 34.36 12.78 -7.23
CA LEU A 682 33.71 12.76 -8.54
C LEU A 682 34.59 13.31 -9.65
N LEU A 683 35.32 14.41 -9.39
CA LEU A 683 36.31 14.93 -10.34
C LEU A 683 37.47 13.94 -10.53
N GLY A 684 37.91 13.25 -9.47
CA GLY A 684 38.89 12.17 -9.55
C GLY A 684 38.41 11.00 -10.41
N MET A 685 37.15 10.58 -10.26
CA MET A 685 36.56 9.55 -11.11
C MET A 685 36.46 10.00 -12.57
N ALA A 686 36.01 11.23 -12.83
CA ALA A 686 35.95 11.79 -14.18
C ALA A 686 37.34 11.81 -14.84
N ARG A 687 38.37 12.21 -14.07
CA ARG A 687 39.76 12.17 -14.53
C ARG A 687 40.23 10.75 -14.86
N ALA A 688 39.94 9.78 -14.00
CA ALA A 688 40.29 8.37 -14.26
C ALA A 688 39.64 7.83 -15.55
N ILE A 689 38.38 8.17 -15.82
CA ILE A 689 37.67 7.78 -17.05
C ILE A 689 38.33 8.40 -18.30
N LEU A 690 38.81 9.65 -18.20
CA LEU A 690 39.53 10.31 -19.29
C LEU A 690 40.91 9.69 -19.53
N ASP A 691 41.71 9.51 -18.47
CA ASP A 691 43.06 8.96 -18.55
C ASP A 691 43.06 7.53 -19.14
N GLU A 692 42.07 6.71 -18.77
CA GLU A 692 41.90 5.34 -19.27
C GLU A 692 41.10 5.26 -20.59
N LYS A 693 40.66 6.40 -21.15
CA LYS A 693 39.85 6.48 -22.38
C LYS A 693 38.57 5.62 -22.35
N LEU A 694 37.85 5.66 -21.23
CA LEU A 694 36.62 4.89 -20.99
C LEU A 694 35.33 5.69 -21.28
N HIS A 695 35.44 6.92 -21.77
CA HIS A 695 34.30 7.75 -22.12
C HIS A 695 33.69 7.34 -23.46
N ASP A 696 32.40 7.60 -23.64
CA ASP A 696 31.62 7.22 -24.82
C ASP A 696 31.65 8.34 -25.87
N GLU A 697 32.68 8.33 -26.73
CA GLU A 697 32.90 9.37 -27.75
C GLU A 697 31.70 9.55 -28.69
N GLY A 698 31.04 8.45 -29.08
CA GLY A 698 29.86 8.48 -29.94
C GLY A 698 28.71 9.22 -29.28
N PHE A 699 28.38 8.84 -28.05
CA PHE A 699 27.33 9.52 -27.28
C PHE A 699 27.66 10.99 -27.06
N ILE A 700 28.90 11.32 -26.66
CA ILE A 700 29.31 12.71 -26.39
C ILE A 700 29.12 13.58 -27.64
N ARG A 701 29.62 13.14 -28.80
CA ARG A 701 29.53 13.89 -30.06
C ARG A 701 28.09 14.12 -30.50
N GLU A 702 27.25 13.09 -30.38
CA GLU A 702 25.88 13.13 -30.89
C GLU A 702 24.93 13.87 -29.95
N ARG A 703 25.04 13.62 -28.64
CA ARG A 703 24.02 13.96 -27.65
C ARG A 703 24.39 15.11 -26.72
N THR A 704 25.63 15.60 -26.76
CA THR A 704 26.13 16.61 -25.81
C THR A 704 26.83 17.78 -26.51
N THR A 705 27.16 18.82 -25.74
CA THR A 705 27.93 19.98 -26.16
C THR A 705 28.97 20.35 -25.10
N ASN A 706 30.02 21.09 -25.50
CA ASN A 706 31.01 21.70 -24.61
C ASN A 706 31.92 20.72 -23.82
N PHE A 707 32.10 19.49 -24.30
CA PHE A 707 32.93 18.47 -23.65
C PHE A 707 34.42 18.87 -23.56
N ASP A 708 35.00 19.46 -24.62
CA ASP A 708 36.41 19.86 -24.65
C ASP A 708 36.77 20.85 -23.54
N ALA A 709 35.86 21.78 -23.24
CA ALA A 709 36.07 22.75 -22.16
C ALA A 709 36.03 22.08 -20.79
N PHE A 710 35.12 21.12 -20.59
CA PHE A 710 35.07 20.31 -19.37
C PHE A 710 36.33 19.47 -19.19
N GLN A 711 36.79 18.79 -20.25
CA GLN A 711 38.06 18.03 -20.23
C GLN A 711 39.25 18.91 -19.84
N LYS A 712 39.35 20.12 -20.42
CA LYS A 712 40.40 21.09 -20.06
C LYS A 712 40.32 21.52 -18.60
N SER A 713 39.13 21.67 -18.03
CA SER A 713 38.96 22.04 -16.61
C SER A 713 39.47 20.98 -15.62
N LEU A 714 39.60 19.72 -16.07
CA LEU A 714 40.15 18.62 -15.28
C LEU A 714 41.68 18.44 -15.43
N ALA A 715 42.36 19.28 -16.22
CA ALA A 715 43.78 19.13 -16.50
C ALA A 715 44.63 19.11 -15.21
N ASP A 716 44.32 20.01 -14.28
CA ASP A 716 45.06 20.22 -13.01
C ASP A 716 44.53 19.39 -11.83
N PHE A 717 43.54 18.51 -12.07
CA PHE A 717 42.91 17.70 -11.03
C PHE A 717 43.18 16.21 -11.27
N THR A 718 44.22 15.68 -10.62
CA THR A 718 44.63 14.27 -10.72
C THR A 718 43.87 13.38 -9.73
N VAL A 719 43.90 12.06 -9.96
CA VAL A 719 43.32 11.08 -9.03
C VAL A 719 44.07 11.07 -7.70
N GLU A 720 45.38 11.30 -7.72
CA GLU A 720 46.22 11.38 -6.53
C GLU A 720 45.81 12.58 -5.65
N LYS A 721 45.49 13.73 -6.27
CA LYS A 721 44.95 14.89 -5.56
C LYS A 721 43.56 14.59 -4.97
N ALA A 722 42.71 13.88 -5.72
CA ALA A 722 41.43 13.42 -5.19
C ALA A 722 41.62 12.48 -3.99
N ALA A 723 42.60 11.58 -4.03
CA ALA A 723 42.90 10.65 -2.94
C ALA A 723 43.38 11.37 -1.68
N GLU A 724 44.22 12.40 -1.82
CA GLU A 724 44.69 13.23 -0.70
C GLU A 724 43.52 13.94 0.01
N ILE A 725 42.64 14.57 -0.77
CA ILE A 725 41.49 15.34 -0.26
C ILE A 725 40.48 14.40 0.40
N THR A 726 40.05 13.36 -0.32
CA THR A 726 38.96 12.47 0.08
C THR A 726 39.38 11.45 1.13
N GLY A 727 40.67 11.12 1.21
CA GLY A 727 41.18 9.99 1.99
C GLY A 727 40.94 8.62 1.35
N VAL A 728 40.36 8.56 0.14
CA VAL A 728 40.12 7.30 -0.58
C VAL A 728 41.37 6.95 -1.41
N PRO A 729 41.93 5.74 -1.28
CA PRO A 729 43.08 5.31 -2.09
C PRO A 729 42.83 5.50 -3.59
N GLY A 730 43.79 6.13 -4.30
CA GLY A 730 43.66 6.40 -5.74
C GLY A 730 43.38 5.14 -6.57
N ALA A 731 43.91 3.98 -6.17
CA ALA A 731 43.61 2.69 -6.81
C ALA A 731 42.11 2.33 -6.74
N GLN A 732 41.43 2.59 -5.62
CA GLN A 732 40.00 2.35 -5.48
C GLN A 732 39.17 3.34 -6.32
N ILE A 733 39.60 4.60 -6.40
CA ILE A 733 38.96 5.61 -7.27
C ILE A 733 39.01 5.15 -8.74
N ARG A 734 40.17 4.66 -9.21
CA ARG A 734 40.33 4.11 -10.57
C ARG A 734 39.47 2.87 -10.79
N GLU A 735 39.45 1.94 -9.83
CA GLU A 735 38.63 0.74 -9.92
C GLU A 735 37.13 1.08 -10.03
N ALA A 736 36.63 1.97 -9.17
CA ALA A 736 35.25 2.42 -9.20
C ALA A 736 34.91 3.13 -10.52
N ALA A 737 35.79 4.01 -11.00
CA ALA A 737 35.63 4.69 -12.28
C ALA A 737 35.53 3.69 -13.45
N ARG A 738 36.40 2.67 -13.48
CA ARG A 738 36.38 1.61 -14.48
C ARG A 738 35.11 0.79 -14.42
N VAL A 739 34.70 0.36 -13.22
CA VAL A 739 33.48 -0.43 -13.04
C VAL A 739 32.24 0.36 -13.46
N TYR A 740 32.13 1.64 -13.09
CA TYR A 740 31.02 2.49 -13.49
C TYR A 740 30.96 2.70 -15.01
N ALA A 741 32.10 3.00 -15.65
CA ALA A 741 32.15 3.26 -17.08
C ALA A 741 31.87 2.01 -17.93
N THR A 742 32.24 0.82 -17.45
CA THR A 742 32.12 -0.43 -18.23
C THR A 742 30.86 -1.26 -17.92
N SER A 743 30.26 -1.12 -16.74
CA SER A 743 29.07 -1.90 -16.33
C SER A 743 27.77 -1.30 -16.88
N LYS A 744 27.62 -1.28 -18.20
CA LYS A 744 26.47 -0.65 -18.88
C LYS A 744 25.28 -1.62 -19.05
N PRO A 745 24.02 -1.17 -18.90
CA PRO A 745 23.63 0.17 -18.45
C PRO A 745 23.88 0.38 -16.95
N ALA A 746 24.31 1.58 -16.56
CA ALA A 746 24.60 1.93 -15.16
C ALA A 746 23.67 3.02 -14.61
N LEU A 747 23.35 2.92 -13.32
CA LEU A 747 22.55 3.90 -12.58
C LEU A 747 23.36 4.59 -11.50
N LEU A 748 23.09 5.89 -11.34
CA LEU A 748 23.65 6.69 -10.26
C LEU A 748 22.54 7.09 -9.28
N PHE A 749 22.77 6.80 -7.99
CA PHE A 749 21.88 7.11 -6.88
C PHE A 749 22.55 8.10 -5.94
N TRP A 750 21.84 9.15 -5.58
CA TRP A 750 22.32 10.18 -4.65
C TRP A 750 21.14 10.71 -3.85
N SER A 751 21.40 11.26 -2.65
CA SER A 751 20.36 11.82 -1.79
C SER A 751 20.49 13.33 -1.64
N GLU A 752 19.48 13.96 -1.06
CA GLU A 752 19.50 15.39 -0.76
C GLU A 752 20.72 15.85 0.05
N GLU A 753 21.37 14.95 0.81
CA GLU A 753 22.56 15.25 1.62
C GLU A 753 23.70 15.85 0.79
N ILE A 754 23.98 15.32 -0.41
CA ILE A 754 25.07 15.84 -1.27
C ILE A 754 24.81 17.28 -1.70
N ALA A 755 23.55 17.67 -1.85
CA ALA A 755 23.15 19.00 -2.29
C ALA A 755 23.14 20.03 -1.15
N GLN A 756 23.23 19.58 0.11
CA GLN A 756 23.25 20.46 1.29
C GLN A 756 24.64 20.99 1.66
N HIS A 757 25.69 20.48 1.02
CA HIS A 757 27.04 21.01 1.18
C HIS A 757 27.28 22.28 0.35
N PRO A 758 28.25 23.14 0.72
CA PRO A 758 28.59 24.34 -0.06
C PRO A 758 28.93 24.05 -1.54
N THR A 759 29.52 22.89 -1.81
CA THR A 759 29.87 22.40 -3.16
C THR A 759 28.80 21.48 -3.77
N GLY A 760 27.59 21.44 -3.20
CA GLY A 760 26.56 20.47 -3.55
C GLY A 760 26.02 20.63 -4.97
N GLN A 761 25.82 21.86 -5.44
CA GLN A 761 25.39 22.13 -6.82
C GLN A 761 26.41 21.61 -7.84
N ASP A 762 27.69 21.87 -7.58
CA ASP A 762 28.78 21.40 -8.43
C ASP A 762 28.91 19.88 -8.38
N SER A 763 28.69 19.27 -7.21
CA SER A 763 28.70 17.81 -7.05
C SER A 763 27.60 17.16 -7.90
N VAL A 764 26.36 17.66 -7.82
CA VAL A 764 25.23 17.17 -8.63
C VAL A 764 25.49 17.35 -10.13
N ARG A 765 26.09 18.48 -10.52
CA ARG A 765 26.51 18.73 -11.90
C ARG A 765 27.57 17.72 -12.37
N VAL A 766 28.62 17.44 -11.59
CA VAL A 766 29.62 16.42 -11.96
C VAL A 766 29.00 15.03 -12.04
N LEU A 767 28.09 14.68 -11.14
CA LEU A 767 27.37 13.41 -11.20
C LEU A 767 26.61 13.23 -12.53
N ALA A 768 25.91 14.28 -12.98
CA ALA A 768 25.24 14.27 -14.28
C ALA A 768 26.24 14.14 -15.44
N GLN A 769 27.35 14.87 -15.38
CA GLN A 769 28.41 14.82 -16.39
C GLN A 769 29.12 13.45 -16.45
N LEU A 770 29.28 12.75 -15.33
CA LEU A 770 29.78 11.37 -15.29
C LEU A 770 28.84 10.41 -16.04
N ALA A 771 27.52 10.56 -15.84
CA ALA A 771 26.54 9.77 -16.59
C ALA A 771 26.58 10.09 -18.10
N LEU A 772 26.70 11.37 -18.46
CA LEU A 772 26.81 11.80 -19.85
C LEU A 772 28.10 11.28 -20.52
N MET A 773 29.26 11.44 -19.88
CA MET A 773 30.54 11.04 -20.48
C MET A 773 30.67 9.52 -20.63
N THR A 774 29.92 8.74 -19.85
CA THR A 774 29.88 7.27 -19.97
C THR A 774 28.72 6.79 -20.86
N GLY A 775 27.91 7.70 -21.40
CA GLY A 775 26.74 7.37 -22.22
C GLY A 775 25.63 6.65 -21.46
N ASN A 776 25.55 6.80 -20.13
CA ASN A 776 24.54 6.20 -19.26
C ASN A 776 23.32 7.11 -19.10
N TYR A 777 22.71 7.51 -20.21
CA TYR A 777 21.52 8.38 -20.22
C TYR A 777 20.60 8.03 -21.40
N GLY A 778 19.31 8.36 -21.31
CA GLY A 778 18.36 8.17 -22.41
C GLY A 778 18.10 6.73 -22.82
N LYS A 779 18.28 5.75 -21.91
CA LYS A 779 18.03 4.34 -22.21
C LYS A 779 17.49 3.58 -20.99
N PRO A 780 16.70 2.52 -21.19
CA PRO A 780 16.19 1.72 -20.09
C PRO A 780 17.30 1.17 -19.17
N GLY A 781 17.13 1.36 -17.86
CA GLY A 781 18.10 0.90 -16.86
C GLY A 781 19.38 1.73 -16.75
N ALA A 782 19.48 2.88 -17.42
CA ALA A 782 20.58 3.84 -17.23
C ALA A 782 20.06 5.24 -16.85
N GLY A 783 20.92 6.01 -16.19
CA GLY A 783 20.65 7.41 -15.85
C GLY A 783 20.70 7.68 -14.36
N PHE A 784 19.82 8.57 -13.92
CA PHE A 784 19.96 9.29 -12.67
C PHE A 784 18.77 9.04 -11.75
N VAL A 785 19.06 8.79 -10.48
CA VAL A 785 18.08 8.46 -9.45
C VAL A 785 18.29 9.38 -8.25
N PRO A 786 17.72 10.60 -8.28
CA PRO A 786 17.68 11.46 -7.10
C PRO A 786 16.75 10.87 -6.05
N LEU A 787 17.27 10.59 -4.85
CA LEU A 787 16.54 9.97 -3.75
C LEU A 787 16.13 11.04 -2.73
N ILE A 788 15.03 11.72 -3.02
CA ILE A 788 14.55 12.84 -2.21
C ILE A 788 13.34 12.42 -1.38
N GLY A 789 13.37 12.72 -0.07
CA GLY A 789 12.66 11.91 0.93
C GLY A 789 11.17 12.15 1.12
N ARG A 790 10.56 13.20 0.55
CA ARG A 790 9.13 13.54 0.78
C ARG A 790 8.22 12.96 -0.29
N SER A 791 6.98 12.67 0.09
CA SER A 791 6.03 11.93 -0.75
C SER A 791 5.64 12.62 -2.05
N ASN A 792 5.56 13.95 -2.03
CA ASN A 792 5.18 14.75 -3.18
C ASN A 792 6.25 15.78 -3.56
N PHE A 793 7.52 15.47 -3.27
CA PHE A 793 8.63 16.35 -3.58
C PHE A 793 8.74 16.63 -5.08
N GLN A 794 8.56 15.60 -5.92
CA GLN A 794 8.58 15.79 -7.36
C GLN A 794 7.46 16.72 -7.81
N GLY A 795 6.25 16.59 -7.26
CA GLY A 795 5.15 17.51 -7.55
C GLY A 795 5.46 18.97 -7.21
N ALA A 796 6.16 19.20 -6.09
CA ALA A 796 6.64 20.53 -5.72
C ALA A 796 7.68 21.10 -6.71
N LEU A 797 8.57 20.27 -7.25
CA LEU A 797 9.51 20.68 -8.31
C LEU A 797 8.80 20.95 -9.63
N ASP A 798 7.82 20.12 -9.97
CA ASP A 798 7.11 20.19 -11.26
C ASP A 798 6.28 21.48 -11.38
N LEU A 799 5.71 21.93 -10.26
CA LEU A 799 4.93 23.18 -10.21
C LEU A 799 5.81 24.42 -10.04
N ASP A 800 7.00 24.26 -9.45
CA ASP A 800 7.98 25.32 -9.16
C ASP A 800 7.35 26.64 -8.70
N VAL A 801 6.92 26.71 -7.43
CA VAL A 801 6.22 27.91 -6.94
C VAL A 801 7.10 29.16 -6.82
N THR A 802 8.43 28.98 -6.85
CA THR A 802 9.40 30.09 -6.75
C THR A 802 9.56 30.79 -8.10
N HIS A 803 9.73 30.01 -9.17
CA HIS A 803 9.99 30.45 -10.54
C HIS A 803 9.03 29.82 -11.57
N PRO A 804 7.70 29.90 -11.36
CA PRO A 804 6.72 29.14 -12.16
C PRO A 804 6.70 29.60 -13.62
N TRP A 805 7.02 30.88 -13.87
CA TRP A 805 6.98 31.51 -15.20
C TRP A 805 8.03 30.99 -16.17
N SER A 806 8.99 30.18 -15.70
CA SER A 806 9.90 29.42 -16.56
C SER A 806 9.23 28.18 -17.18
N LEU A 807 8.11 27.73 -16.60
CA LEU A 807 7.39 26.51 -16.96
C LEU A 807 6.03 26.78 -17.62
N VAL A 808 5.43 27.93 -17.34
CA VAL A 808 4.07 28.29 -17.78
C VAL A 808 4.02 29.68 -18.44
N SER A 809 3.04 29.90 -19.32
CA SER A 809 2.76 31.23 -19.89
C SER A 809 2.03 32.10 -18.86
N LYS A 810 2.54 33.31 -18.62
CA LYS A 810 1.91 34.29 -17.73
C LYS A 810 0.50 34.66 -18.20
N GLU A 811 0.30 34.76 -19.51
CA GLU A 811 -0.97 35.12 -20.13
C GLU A 811 -2.04 34.07 -19.84
N LYS A 812 -1.73 32.79 -20.07
CA LYS A 812 -2.65 31.68 -19.78
C LYS A 812 -3.03 31.63 -18.29
N VAL A 813 -2.06 31.86 -17.41
CA VAL A 813 -2.29 31.88 -15.97
C VAL A 813 -3.15 33.07 -15.56
N ALA A 814 -2.92 34.25 -16.13
CA ALA A 814 -3.75 35.44 -15.88
C ALA A 814 -5.22 35.18 -16.27
N ASP A 815 -5.43 34.59 -17.45
CA ASP A 815 -6.76 34.22 -17.94
C ASP A 815 -7.43 33.20 -17.01
N ALA A 816 -6.70 32.15 -16.60
CA ALA A 816 -7.21 31.12 -15.70
C ALA A 816 -7.55 31.67 -14.30
N TRP A 817 -6.80 32.65 -13.81
CA TRP A 817 -7.00 33.24 -12.49
C TRP A 817 -8.06 34.35 -12.50
N GLY A 818 -8.41 34.89 -13.67
CA GLY A 818 -9.32 36.03 -13.78
C GLY A 818 -8.71 37.34 -13.28
N CYS A 819 -7.40 37.39 -13.07
CA CYS A 819 -6.68 38.58 -12.62
C CYS A 819 -5.32 38.69 -13.30
N ALA A 820 -4.83 39.92 -13.47
CA ALA A 820 -3.44 40.11 -13.90
C ALA A 820 -2.50 39.39 -12.93
N VAL A 821 -1.56 38.60 -13.45
CA VAL A 821 -0.51 37.97 -12.64
C VAL A 821 0.28 39.10 -11.98
N PRO A 822 0.19 39.29 -10.65
CA PRO A 822 0.80 40.45 -10.03
C PRO A 822 2.32 40.35 -10.16
N GLU A 823 2.96 41.42 -10.64
CA GLU A 823 4.42 41.55 -10.52
C GLU A 823 4.72 41.65 -9.02
N PRO A 824 5.40 40.65 -8.44
CA PRO A 824 5.58 40.62 -7.00
C PRO A 824 6.42 41.83 -6.55
N ALA A 825 6.09 42.40 -5.39
CA ALA A 825 7.06 43.26 -4.72
C ALA A 825 8.37 42.46 -4.55
N GLY A 826 9.51 43.03 -4.95
CA GLY A 826 10.82 42.36 -4.91
C GLY A 826 11.13 41.75 -3.54
N SER A 827 12.11 40.83 -3.47
CA SER A 827 12.43 40.09 -2.25
C SER A 827 12.54 41.04 -1.06
N ALA A 828 11.69 40.85 -0.06
CA ALA A 828 11.69 41.71 1.10
C ALA A 828 13.01 41.51 1.86
N GLU A 829 13.95 42.45 1.69
CA GLU A 829 14.98 42.78 2.69
C GLU A 829 14.34 43.24 4.03
N ASN A 830 13.00 43.41 4.05
CA ASN A 830 12.17 43.72 5.21
C ASN A 830 11.74 42.47 6.00
N LYS A 831 11.77 42.56 7.34
CA LYS A 831 11.23 41.55 8.27
C LYS A 831 9.80 41.17 7.89
N ALA A 832 9.59 39.91 7.48
CA ALA A 832 8.26 39.34 7.23
C ALA A 832 7.31 39.57 8.41
N LYS A 833 6.10 40.09 8.15
CA LYS A 833 5.14 40.44 9.20
C LYS A 833 4.01 39.43 9.35
N ALA A 834 3.68 38.73 8.26
CA ALA A 834 2.70 37.65 8.24
C ALA A 834 3.30 36.35 7.71
N TRP A 835 3.03 35.24 8.37
CA TRP A 835 3.44 33.90 7.93
C TRP A 835 2.23 33.00 7.77
N TYR A 836 2.13 32.32 6.63
CA TYR A 836 1.19 31.22 6.42
C TYR A 836 1.98 29.93 6.21
N ILE A 837 1.88 28.99 7.14
CA ILE A 837 2.65 27.76 7.13
C ILE A 837 1.70 26.58 6.96
N ILE A 838 1.85 25.84 5.86
CA ILE A 838 0.93 24.78 5.42
C ILE A 838 1.62 23.41 5.51
N GLY A 839 1.18 22.59 6.45
CA GLY A 839 1.63 21.21 6.67
C GLY A 839 3.11 21.06 7.04
N ALA A 840 3.74 22.12 7.55
CA ALA A 840 5.17 22.19 7.80
C ALA A 840 5.53 22.59 9.22
N ASP A 841 6.66 22.07 9.70
CA ASP A 841 7.24 22.37 11.02
C ASP A 841 8.70 22.85 10.89
N PRO A 842 8.93 24.06 10.35
CA PRO A 842 10.28 24.59 10.15
C PRO A 842 11.08 24.75 11.45
N VAL A 843 10.44 24.98 12.61
CA VAL A 843 11.15 25.10 13.89
C VAL A 843 11.91 23.82 14.24
N THR A 844 11.31 22.65 14.00
CA THR A 844 11.95 21.36 14.30
C THR A 844 12.91 20.90 13.18
N LYS A 845 12.77 21.45 11.97
CA LYS A 845 13.53 20.99 10.79
C LYS A 845 14.70 21.88 10.38
N ALA A 846 14.70 23.16 10.76
CA ALA A 846 15.76 24.08 10.40
C ALA A 846 17.07 23.77 11.15
N ALA A 847 18.21 23.99 10.48
CA ALA A 847 19.53 23.85 11.10
C ALA A 847 19.73 24.86 12.25
N ASP A 848 19.22 26.08 12.10
CA ASP A 848 19.19 27.12 13.13
C ASP A 848 17.74 27.31 13.64
N ALA A 849 17.31 26.36 14.47
CA ALA A 849 15.96 26.35 15.03
C ALA A 849 15.65 27.59 15.88
N ASP A 850 16.65 28.16 16.56
CA ASP A 850 16.48 29.33 17.42
C ASP A 850 16.22 30.60 16.60
N SER A 851 16.92 30.78 15.49
CA SER A 851 16.66 31.88 14.56
C SER A 851 15.25 31.81 13.96
N VAL A 852 14.81 30.62 13.55
CA VAL A 852 13.44 30.41 13.05
C VAL A 852 12.40 30.67 14.15
N ARG A 853 12.61 30.13 15.35
CA ARG A 853 11.72 30.35 16.51
C ARG A 853 11.62 31.82 16.85
N LYS A 854 12.73 32.55 16.85
CA LYS A 854 12.77 34.00 17.09
C LYS A 854 12.01 34.76 16.00
N ALA A 855 12.26 34.46 14.73
CA ALA A 855 11.58 35.11 13.60
C ALA A 855 10.06 34.94 13.66
N LEU A 856 9.58 33.74 13.97
CA LEU A 856 8.15 33.46 14.09
C LEU A 856 7.52 34.05 15.37
N SER A 857 8.28 34.14 16.47
CA SER A 857 7.78 34.73 17.72
C SER A 857 7.69 36.25 17.66
N GLU A 858 8.61 36.91 16.93
CA GLU A 858 8.60 38.35 16.70
C GLU A 858 7.61 38.76 15.60
N ALA A 859 7.15 37.82 14.77
CA ALA A 859 6.21 38.09 13.70
C ALA A 859 4.83 38.52 14.27
N PRO A 860 4.28 39.66 13.82
CA PRO A 860 2.95 40.12 14.24
C PRO A 860 1.81 39.13 13.98
N PHE A 861 1.92 38.30 12.93
CA PHE A 861 0.88 37.38 12.56
C PHE A 861 1.41 36.08 11.95
N VAL A 862 0.99 34.94 12.47
CA VAL A 862 1.40 33.61 12.05
C VAL A 862 0.16 32.71 12.06
N VAL A 863 -0.11 32.08 10.93
CA VAL A 863 -1.15 31.07 10.75
C VAL A 863 -0.47 29.75 10.40
N VAL A 864 -0.80 28.69 11.14
CA VAL A 864 -0.30 27.34 10.87
C VAL A 864 -1.46 26.43 10.56
N GLN A 865 -1.38 25.72 9.43
CA GLN A 865 -2.35 24.71 9.03
C GLN A 865 -1.67 23.35 9.13
N ASP A 866 -2.10 22.50 10.06
CA ASP A 866 -1.43 21.23 10.33
C ASP A 866 -2.39 20.19 10.94
N THR A 867 -1.93 18.94 10.96
CA THR A 867 -2.63 17.78 11.52
C THR A 867 -2.42 17.63 13.04
N PHE A 868 -1.34 18.21 13.57
CA PHE A 868 -0.94 18.18 14.98
C PHE A 868 -0.50 19.56 15.47
N LEU A 869 -0.54 19.77 16.79
CA LEU A 869 0.02 20.97 17.42
C LEU A 869 1.56 20.88 17.50
N THR A 870 2.22 21.15 16.38
CA THR A 870 3.69 21.13 16.22
C THR A 870 4.42 22.26 16.96
N GLU A 871 5.76 22.20 17.04
CA GLU A 871 6.56 23.27 17.66
C GLU A 871 6.37 24.61 16.94
N THR A 872 6.23 24.57 15.61
CA THR A 872 5.85 25.75 14.82
C THR A 872 4.41 26.20 15.12
N ALA A 873 3.43 25.28 15.17
CA ALA A 873 2.04 25.62 15.46
C ALA A 873 1.87 26.30 16.83
N LYS A 874 2.67 25.93 17.83
CA LYS A 874 2.66 26.57 19.16
C LYS A 874 2.98 28.07 19.13
N LEU A 875 3.70 28.55 18.10
CA LEU A 875 4.04 29.96 17.94
C LEU A 875 2.91 30.76 17.25
N ALA A 876 2.01 30.09 16.52
CA ALA A 876 0.98 30.72 15.72
C ALA A 876 -0.08 31.48 16.53
N GLN A 877 -0.70 32.51 15.93
CA GLN A 877 -1.91 33.14 16.44
C GLN A 877 -3.17 32.38 16.05
N VAL A 878 -3.14 31.68 14.91
CA VAL A 878 -4.24 30.84 14.41
C VAL A 878 -3.67 29.48 13.98
N VAL A 879 -4.28 28.40 14.46
CA VAL A 879 -3.97 27.02 14.04
C VAL A 879 -5.22 26.40 13.41
N LEU A 880 -5.08 25.92 12.17
CA LEU A 880 -6.18 25.38 11.37
C LEU A 880 -6.00 23.85 11.20
N PRO A 881 -6.93 23.01 11.71
CA PRO A 881 -6.82 21.56 11.63
C PRO A 881 -7.04 21.06 10.20
N THR A 882 -6.10 20.26 9.68
CA THR A 882 -6.20 19.68 8.34
C THR A 882 -6.47 18.17 8.31
N ALA A 883 -7.04 17.71 7.20
CA ALA A 883 -7.20 16.30 6.85
C ALA A 883 -5.85 15.65 6.52
N GLY A 884 -5.64 14.44 7.03
CA GLY A 884 -4.46 13.63 6.73
C GLY A 884 -4.53 12.99 5.34
N PHE A 885 -3.44 12.36 4.91
CA PHE A 885 -3.29 11.86 3.54
C PHE A 885 -4.36 10.83 3.08
N ALA A 886 -4.93 10.05 4.00
CA ALA A 886 -5.99 9.08 3.70
C ALA A 886 -7.40 9.62 4.04
N GLU A 887 -7.50 10.89 4.40
CA GLU A 887 -8.74 11.59 4.77
C GLU A 887 -9.13 12.66 3.72
N LYS A 888 -8.37 12.76 2.63
CA LYS A 888 -8.56 13.72 1.53
C LYS A 888 -8.32 13.09 0.17
N GLU A 889 -8.67 13.85 -0.87
CA GLU A 889 -8.40 13.50 -2.28
C GLU A 889 -7.42 14.50 -2.89
N GLY A 890 -6.68 14.03 -3.89
CA GLY A 890 -5.66 14.82 -4.57
C GLY A 890 -4.79 13.98 -5.49
N THR A 891 -3.66 14.54 -5.89
CA THR A 891 -2.62 13.80 -6.61
C THR A 891 -1.25 14.04 -6.02
N PHE A 892 -0.45 12.97 -6.01
CA PHE A 892 0.97 13.01 -5.69
C PHE A 892 1.79 12.55 -6.89
N THR A 893 2.94 13.17 -7.08
CA THR A 893 3.94 12.79 -8.06
C THR A 893 5.11 12.11 -7.37
N ALA A 894 5.30 10.82 -7.67
CA ALA A 894 6.41 10.04 -7.14
C ALA A 894 7.76 10.47 -7.75
N VAL A 895 8.84 10.03 -7.12
CA VAL A 895 10.23 10.29 -7.52
C VAL A 895 10.54 9.83 -8.95
N ASP A 896 9.87 8.76 -9.42
CA ASP A 896 9.96 8.27 -10.80
C ASP A 896 8.94 8.92 -11.75
N ARG A 897 8.42 10.10 -11.36
CA ARG A 897 7.49 10.97 -12.09
C ARG A 897 6.08 10.43 -12.25
N LEU A 898 5.77 9.31 -11.61
CA LEU A 898 4.43 8.72 -11.65
C LEU A 898 3.46 9.61 -10.84
N VAL A 899 2.61 10.34 -11.55
CA VAL A 899 1.46 11.06 -10.99
C VAL A 899 0.39 10.04 -10.63
N GLN A 900 -0.09 10.08 -9.40
CA GLN A 900 -0.98 9.07 -8.82
C GLN A 900 -2.11 9.74 -8.04
N ARG A 901 -3.29 9.11 -8.08
CA ARG A 901 -4.46 9.57 -7.34
C ARG A 901 -4.37 9.17 -5.86
N VAL A 902 -4.48 10.17 -4.99
CA VAL A 902 -4.73 10.01 -3.56
C VAL A 902 -6.25 10.01 -3.36
N ARG A 903 -6.78 8.98 -2.71
CA ARG A 903 -8.23 8.84 -2.46
C ARG A 903 -8.53 8.90 -0.97
N GLN A 904 -9.67 9.49 -0.64
CA GLN A 904 -10.21 9.50 0.71
C GLN A 904 -10.66 8.08 1.11
N VAL A 905 -10.11 7.59 2.22
CA VAL A 905 -10.39 6.28 2.79
C VAL A 905 -11.18 6.41 4.09
N ALA A 906 -10.84 7.42 4.90
CA ALA A 906 -11.42 7.72 6.21
C ALA A 906 -11.92 9.17 6.26
N GLU A 907 -12.70 9.49 7.29
CA GLU A 907 -13.14 10.86 7.53
C GLU A 907 -12.09 11.64 8.35
N PRO A 908 -11.87 12.94 8.08
CA PRO A 908 -11.06 13.78 8.94
C PRO A 908 -11.61 13.83 10.39
N PRO A 909 -10.74 13.97 11.40
CA PRO A 909 -11.17 13.99 12.79
C PRO A 909 -11.88 15.32 13.15
N GLY A 910 -13.02 15.22 13.82
CA GLY A 910 -13.75 16.39 14.33
C GLY A 910 -14.25 17.31 13.21
N ALA A 911 -13.82 18.56 13.23
CA ALA A 911 -14.12 19.59 12.26
C ALA A 911 -12.97 19.85 11.28
N ALA A 912 -11.91 19.03 11.26
CA ALA A 912 -10.79 19.17 10.33
C ALA A 912 -11.26 19.15 8.86
N LYS A 913 -10.58 19.91 8.01
CA LYS A 913 -10.93 20.06 6.59
C LYS A 913 -9.72 19.82 5.68
N PRO A 914 -9.91 19.40 4.41
CA PRO A 914 -8.80 19.30 3.46
C PRO A 914 -8.08 20.64 3.26
N ASP A 915 -6.77 20.59 3.00
CA ASP A 915 -5.95 21.79 2.91
C ASP A 915 -6.42 22.76 1.81
N TRP A 916 -6.82 22.21 0.66
CA TRP A 916 -7.30 23.00 -0.48
C TRP A 916 -8.55 23.82 -0.13
N TRP A 917 -9.44 23.26 0.68
CA TRP A 917 -10.66 23.95 1.12
C TRP A 917 -10.32 25.13 2.02
N ILE A 918 -9.40 24.92 2.97
CA ILE A 918 -8.98 25.97 3.92
C ILE A 918 -8.38 27.16 3.16
N ILE A 919 -7.50 26.90 2.18
CA ILE A 919 -6.88 27.96 1.36
C ILE A 919 -7.95 28.75 0.59
N CYS A 920 -8.90 28.06 -0.05
CA CYS A 920 -9.98 28.70 -0.81
C CYS A 920 -10.90 29.54 0.09
N GLU A 921 -11.23 29.06 1.28
CA GLU A 921 -12.09 29.77 2.22
C GLU A 921 -11.47 31.03 2.81
N ILE A 922 -10.14 31.04 3.01
CA ILE A 922 -9.40 32.25 3.36
C ILE A 922 -9.43 33.22 2.18
N ALA A 923 -9.18 32.73 0.96
CA ALA A 923 -9.21 33.54 -0.25
C ALA A 923 -10.59 34.21 -0.48
N HIS A 924 -11.68 33.46 -0.33
CA HIS A 924 -13.05 33.98 -0.44
C HIS A 924 -13.33 35.09 0.58
N ARG A 925 -12.90 34.93 1.83
CA ARG A 925 -13.03 35.96 2.88
C ARG A 925 -12.15 37.19 2.65
N MET A 926 -11.14 37.06 1.80
CA MET A 926 -10.31 38.16 1.31
C MET A 926 -10.82 38.74 -0.02
N GLU A 927 -12.04 38.37 -0.43
CA GLU A 927 -12.73 38.82 -1.64
C GLU A 927 -11.97 38.48 -2.93
N ALA A 928 -11.21 37.38 -2.93
CA ALA A 928 -10.50 36.91 -4.12
C ALA A 928 -11.38 36.07 -5.04
N GLU A 929 -11.28 36.31 -6.34
CA GLU A 929 -11.93 35.53 -7.39
C GLU A 929 -11.08 34.31 -7.79
N GLY A 930 -11.69 33.33 -8.47
CA GLY A 930 -10.98 32.17 -9.02
C GLY A 930 -10.65 31.05 -8.01
N PHE A 931 -11.29 31.03 -6.84
CA PHE A 931 -11.12 29.99 -5.80
C PHE A 931 -12.38 29.12 -5.57
N ALA A 932 -13.39 29.27 -6.43
CA ALA A 932 -14.66 28.54 -6.34
C ALA A 932 -14.56 27.10 -6.88
N TYR A 933 -13.82 26.24 -6.16
CA TYR A 933 -13.70 24.82 -6.48
C TYR A 933 -14.59 23.96 -5.58
N ASN A 934 -15.25 22.96 -6.18
CA ASN A 934 -16.06 21.96 -5.46
C ASN A 934 -15.30 20.65 -5.24
N HIS A 935 -14.24 20.40 -6.02
CA HIS A 935 -13.47 19.16 -5.96
C HIS A 935 -12.03 19.37 -6.50
N PRO A 936 -11.00 18.72 -5.93
CA PRO A 936 -9.60 18.91 -6.36
C PRO A 936 -9.32 18.51 -7.82
N SER A 937 -10.18 17.72 -8.46
CA SER A 937 -10.06 17.44 -9.91
C SER A 937 -10.14 18.72 -10.76
N GLN A 938 -10.93 19.72 -10.35
CA GLN A 938 -11.03 20.99 -11.06
C GLN A 938 -9.73 21.79 -10.95
N ILE A 939 -9.04 21.71 -9.80
CA ILE A 939 -7.72 22.31 -9.61
C ILE A 939 -6.69 21.59 -10.49
N MET A 940 -6.76 20.26 -10.57
CA MET A 940 -5.91 19.50 -11.49
C MET A 940 -6.18 19.84 -12.96
N GLU A 941 -7.43 20.06 -13.38
CA GLU A 941 -7.75 20.52 -14.73
C GLU A 941 -7.12 21.89 -15.03
N GLU A 942 -7.10 22.80 -14.05
CA GLU A 942 -6.43 24.09 -14.15
C GLU A 942 -4.90 23.93 -14.21
N ILE A 943 -4.32 23.02 -13.41
CA ILE A 943 -2.88 22.66 -13.50
C ILE A 943 -2.57 22.15 -14.90
N SER A 944 -3.30 21.15 -15.41
CA SER A 944 -3.07 20.55 -16.72
C SER A 944 -3.23 21.55 -17.86
N SER A 945 -4.14 22.53 -17.72
CA SER A 945 -4.32 23.58 -18.73
C SER A 945 -3.14 24.57 -18.78
N ASN A 946 -2.48 24.78 -17.65
CA ASN A 946 -1.39 25.76 -17.49
C ASN A 946 0.01 25.16 -17.67
N TYR A 947 0.23 23.92 -17.24
CA TYR A 947 1.53 23.24 -17.23
C TYR A 947 1.64 22.27 -18.42
N PRO A 948 2.46 22.57 -19.46
CA PRO A 948 2.54 21.73 -20.66
C PRO A 948 2.94 20.27 -20.40
N ALA A 949 3.82 20.04 -19.42
CA ALA A 949 4.24 18.68 -19.04
C ALA A 949 3.11 17.84 -18.42
N TYR A 950 2.05 18.48 -17.93
CA TYR A 950 0.88 17.89 -17.29
C TYR A 950 -0.38 17.94 -18.18
N ALA A 951 -0.31 18.45 -19.41
CA ALA A 951 -1.49 18.70 -20.24
C ALA A 951 -2.38 17.48 -20.53
N GLY A 952 -1.81 16.28 -20.50
CA GLY A 952 -2.55 15.02 -20.58
C GLY A 952 -3.09 14.48 -19.25
N ILE A 953 -2.71 15.04 -18.11
CA ILE A 953 -3.07 14.52 -16.79
C ILE A 953 -4.50 14.94 -16.43
N SER A 954 -5.30 13.99 -15.98
CA SER A 954 -6.65 14.21 -15.43
C SER A 954 -7.00 13.04 -14.52
N TYR A 955 -7.93 13.24 -13.59
CA TYR A 955 -8.28 12.20 -12.59
C TYR A 955 -8.75 10.91 -13.27
N ASP A 956 -9.53 11.02 -14.34
CA ASP A 956 -10.03 9.87 -15.11
C ASP A 956 -8.91 9.04 -15.74
N ARG A 957 -7.82 9.70 -16.20
CA ARG A 957 -6.66 9.02 -16.79
C ARG A 957 -5.69 8.46 -15.76
N LEU A 958 -5.76 8.91 -14.52
CA LEU A 958 -4.92 8.38 -13.43
C LEU A 958 -5.45 7.07 -12.86
N ASP A 959 -6.71 6.71 -13.14
CA ASP A 959 -7.31 5.47 -12.66
C ASP A 959 -6.99 4.29 -13.61
N PRO A 960 -6.61 3.11 -13.10
CA PRO A 960 -6.20 2.82 -11.72
C PRO A 960 -4.69 3.04 -11.45
N GLU A 961 -3.85 3.20 -12.48
CA GLU A 961 -2.41 2.96 -12.36
C GLU A 961 -1.51 4.21 -12.41
N GLY A 962 -2.07 5.41 -12.60
CA GLY A 962 -1.32 6.67 -12.76
C GLY A 962 -0.57 6.80 -14.09
N LEU A 963 -0.02 8.00 -14.34
CA LEU A 963 0.73 8.35 -15.55
C LEU A 963 2.06 9.01 -15.20
N ARG A 964 3.14 8.66 -15.92
CA ARG A 964 4.43 9.33 -15.76
C ARG A 964 4.48 10.56 -16.62
N TRP A 965 4.78 11.70 -16.02
CA TRP A 965 5.05 12.92 -16.78
C TRP A 965 6.48 12.90 -17.35
N PRO A 966 6.78 13.63 -18.44
CA PRO A 966 5.86 14.47 -19.23
C PRO A 966 4.75 13.68 -19.93
N CYS A 967 3.55 14.28 -19.96
CA CYS A 967 2.38 13.80 -20.67
C CYS A 967 1.74 15.01 -21.38
N PRO A 968 2.19 15.36 -22.59
CA PRO A 968 1.87 16.63 -23.25
C PRO A 968 0.44 16.72 -23.79
N ASP A 969 -0.28 15.61 -23.91
CA ASP A 969 -1.64 15.59 -24.42
C ASP A 969 -2.45 14.39 -23.86
N LYS A 970 -3.77 14.44 -24.10
CA LYS A 970 -4.75 13.49 -23.57
C LYS A 970 -4.66 12.07 -24.17
N GLU A 971 -3.95 11.90 -25.28
CA GLU A 971 -3.72 10.59 -25.91
C GLU A 971 -2.35 10.01 -25.56
N HIS A 972 -1.40 10.83 -25.09
CA HIS A 972 -0.04 10.41 -24.77
C HIS A 972 -0.01 9.40 -23.60
N PRO A 973 0.64 8.23 -23.72
CA PRO A 973 0.61 7.16 -22.70
C PRO A 973 1.45 7.45 -21.43
N GLY A 974 1.92 8.68 -21.25
CA GLY A 974 3.00 9.06 -20.34
C GLY A 974 4.40 8.67 -20.84
N THR A 975 5.44 9.19 -20.16
CA THR A 975 6.85 9.02 -20.55
C THR A 975 7.62 8.22 -19.51
N ASP A 976 7.98 6.97 -19.83
CA ASP A 976 8.66 6.07 -18.90
C ASP A 976 10.15 6.41 -18.73
N VAL A 977 10.90 6.53 -19.83
CA VAL A 977 12.32 6.89 -19.83
C VAL A 977 12.47 8.29 -20.37
N LEU A 978 13.13 9.17 -19.62
CA LEU A 978 13.42 10.52 -20.11
C LEU A 978 14.61 10.51 -21.06
N HIS A 979 14.60 11.46 -22.00
CA HIS A 979 15.72 11.79 -22.87
C HIS A 979 16.14 10.67 -23.83
N GLU A 980 15.20 9.83 -24.27
CA GLU A 980 15.50 8.78 -25.24
C GLU A 980 15.96 9.37 -26.59
N SER A 981 15.29 10.40 -27.09
CA SER A 981 15.63 11.10 -28.34
C SER A 981 16.43 12.38 -28.12
N GLU A 982 15.91 13.30 -27.32
CA GLU A 982 16.49 14.63 -27.09
C GLU A 982 16.40 15.04 -25.61
N PHE A 983 17.23 16.01 -25.21
CA PHE A 983 17.17 16.57 -23.86
C PHE A 983 16.15 17.71 -23.79
N PHE A 984 15.18 17.61 -22.88
CA PHE A 984 14.08 18.58 -22.76
C PHE A 984 14.59 20.02 -22.61
N GLY A 985 14.10 20.93 -23.45
CA GLY A 985 14.47 22.36 -23.44
C GLY A 985 15.90 22.68 -23.90
N LEU A 986 16.80 21.70 -24.02
CA LEU A 986 18.19 21.91 -24.40
C LEU A 986 18.56 21.32 -25.78
N GLY A 987 17.80 20.33 -26.27
CA GLY A 987 18.13 19.51 -27.43
C GLY A 987 19.29 18.55 -27.14
N LYS A 988 20.46 19.10 -26.78
CA LYS A 988 21.67 18.38 -26.34
C LYS A 988 22.04 18.76 -24.91
N ALA A 989 22.50 17.79 -24.13
CA ALA A 989 23.03 18.05 -22.79
C ALA A 989 24.30 18.92 -22.84
N GLN A 990 24.55 19.69 -21.80
CA GLN A 990 25.64 20.65 -21.76
C GLN A 990 26.67 20.28 -20.70
N PHE A 991 27.91 19.99 -21.12
CA PHE A 991 29.04 19.94 -20.20
C PHE A 991 29.38 21.37 -19.72
N ARG A 992 29.65 21.50 -18.43
CA ARG A 992 29.93 22.73 -17.72
C ARG A 992 31.30 22.57 -17.02
N PRO A 993 32.32 23.32 -17.45
CA PRO A 993 33.63 23.36 -16.79
C PRO A 993 33.49 23.72 -15.32
N LEU A 994 34.29 23.07 -14.47
CA LEU A 994 34.27 23.29 -13.02
C LEU A 994 35.70 23.41 -12.49
N GLN A 995 35.87 24.29 -11.51
CA GLN A 995 37.12 24.41 -10.76
C GLN A 995 36.85 23.95 -9.33
N TYR A 996 37.62 22.98 -8.84
CA TYR A 996 37.52 22.56 -7.44
C TYR A 996 37.81 23.73 -6.51
N LYS A 997 36.85 24.06 -5.65
CA LYS A 997 37.00 25.02 -4.55
C LYS A 997 36.80 24.24 -3.23
N PRO A 998 37.76 24.29 -2.30
CA PRO A 998 37.69 23.59 -1.02
C PRO A 998 36.45 23.96 -0.19
#